data_AF-A0A9Q9WR30-F1
#
_entry.id   AF-A0A9Q9WR30-F1
#
_cell.length_a   1.000
_cell.length_b   1.000
_cell.length_c   1.000
_cell.angle_alpha   90.00
_cell.angle_beta   90.00
_cell.angle_gamma   90.00
#
_symmetry.space_group_name_H-M   'P 1'
#
loop_
_entity.id
_entity.type
_entity.pdbx_description
1 polymer ?
#
loop_
_entity_poly.entity_id
_entity_poly.type
_entity_poly.pdbx_seq_one_letter_code
_entity_poly.pdbx_strand_id
1 'polypeptide(L)'
;MSASPPPAAAASDHLSAPEPDALKLSGPTPSQSRFQVDLVSECGAETALASESSPPEYSAEPLRDAASGGEEAKGRFRVVNFAASSPDAAPADSAQNGDTVMSDGSLHSSTGGQQHHHYDTHTNTYYLRTFGHNTIDAVPNIDFYRQTAAPLGEKLIRPTLSELHDELDKEPFEDGFANGEELTPAEEAAAKEASESKGVVKFGWIKGVLVRCMLNIWGVMLFIRMTWIVGQAGIAYSCIIVIMATVVTTITGCSTSAIATNGFVRGGGAYYLISRSLGPEFGGSIGLIFAFANAVAVAMYVVGFAETVVELLINFDALMLDQINDVRIIGTITVILLLGISVAGMEWEAKAQIFLLVILVTAIFNYFIGTFIPVESKRKFGFFSYDASILADNFGPDFRGQTFFSVFSIFFPAPTGILAGANISGDLAVRSSKWAIPKGTLLAILITGLVYMGVAISAGACIVRDATGMESNVTLSGLNCTDAACKFGYDFTSCRPVGGGKSACKFGLHNDFQVMSVVSGFGPLITAGIFSATLSSALASLVSAPKVFQALCKDNIYPGIAVFGKGYGKNNEPLRGYLLTFGIALAFIVIAELNVIAPIISNFFLASYALINFSVFHASLANSPGWRPSFKYYNMWVSLAGAILCCVVMFIINWWAALLTNVIVLSLYIYVSYKKPDVNWGSSTQALTYHQALTQSLQLCGVADHIKTYRPQCLVMTGAPNSRPALLHLVHAFTKNVGLMLCGHVRVSSRRPNFKELNSDMLRYQRWLLNNSSKAFYTPVVAEDLRQGTQYLLQAAGLGRLRPNTLVLGFKNDWRIGDIKEVETYINLMHDAFDFQYGVVILRLREGLDISHIQGQDDSSAMKDVVVSVDMSKDSDGDSSRPSSKATSVQNSPAVQKDEDEDGKAYTRPLLKKEKRSPTVPLNVADQRLLDASQQFQQKQGKGTIDVWWLFDDGGLTLLIPYLIANKKKWKDCKIRVFIGGKINRIDHDRRAMATLLSKFRIDFSDITVLGDINTKPKSEGLTEFAQMIEQYKLREDDMEQEAAEKLKSEEPWRITDNELELYKAKSNRQIRLNELLKEHSSTANLIVMSMPLARKGAVSSALYMAWLDTLSKDLPPILLVRGNHQSVLTFYS
;
A
#
# COMPACT_ATOMS: atom_id res chain seq x y z
N MET A 1 -24.70 58.14 45.26
CA MET A 1 -25.15 59.50 44.89
C MET A 1 -24.66 59.73 43.45
N SER A 2 -25.43 60.20 42.47
CA SER A 2 -26.87 60.60 42.37
C SER A 2 -27.17 60.83 40.87
N ALA A 3 -28.36 60.63 40.29
CA ALA A 3 -29.66 60.16 40.84
C ALA A 3 -30.49 59.38 39.80
N SER A 4 -31.52 58.70 40.31
CA SER A 4 -32.59 57.92 39.67
C SER A 4 -33.89 58.78 39.49
N PRO A 5 -35.13 58.24 39.30
CA PRO A 5 -35.68 57.01 38.67
C PRO A 5 -36.62 57.43 37.47
N PRO A 6 -37.93 57.10 37.27
CA PRO A 6 -38.78 55.94 37.62
C PRO A 6 -39.49 55.17 36.42
N PRO A 7 -40.82 55.21 36.09
CA PRO A 7 -41.58 53.93 35.96
C PRO A 7 -42.69 53.78 34.87
N ALA A 8 -43.44 52.65 34.99
CA ALA A 8 -44.75 52.25 34.39
C ALA A 8 -44.69 51.58 32.99
N ALA A 9 -45.21 50.36 32.69
CA ALA A 9 -46.43 49.55 33.05
C ALA A 9 -47.55 49.66 31.96
N ALA A 10 -48.44 48.68 31.68
CA ALA A 10 -48.82 47.43 32.38
C ALA A 10 -49.48 46.38 31.42
N ALA A 11 -49.87 45.20 31.97
CA ALA A 11 -50.91 44.23 31.50
C ALA A 11 -50.65 43.42 30.20
N SER A 12 -51.15 42.18 30.01
CA SER A 12 -51.75 41.11 30.88
C SER A 12 -51.49 39.73 30.19
N ASP A 13 -51.77 38.50 30.70
CA ASP A 13 -52.92 37.92 31.44
C ASP A 13 -52.52 36.81 32.45
N HIS A 14 -53.51 36.36 33.24
CA HIS A 14 -53.48 35.25 34.23
C HIS A 14 -54.82 34.45 34.17
N LEU A 15 -55.12 33.37 34.89
CA LEU A 15 -54.49 32.64 36.01
C LEU A 15 -55.09 31.20 36.10
N SER A 16 -54.31 30.15 36.43
CA SER A 16 -54.87 28.96 37.14
C SER A 16 -53.82 28.04 37.79
N ALA A 17 -54.00 27.78 39.09
CA ALA A 17 -53.50 26.62 39.86
C ALA A 17 -54.70 26.04 40.65
N PRO A 18 -54.65 24.84 41.28
CA PRO A 18 -54.12 24.76 42.67
C PRO A 18 -53.54 23.38 43.10
N GLU A 19 -53.12 23.30 44.38
CA GLU A 19 -52.88 22.09 45.20
C GLU A 19 -54.22 21.64 45.89
N PRO A 20 -54.36 20.59 46.75
CA PRO A 20 -53.34 19.76 47.44
C PRO A 20 -53.64 18.24 47.65
N ASP A 21 -52.77 17.60 48.46
CA ASP A 21 -52.97 16.47 49.40
C ASP A 21 -53.10 14.96 49.00
N ALA A 22 -52.31 14.17 49.76
CA ALA A 22 -52.55 12.84 50.33
C ALA A 22 -52.41 11.49 49.55
N LEU A 23 -51.51 10.64 50.12
CA LEU A 23 -51.57 9.17 50.33
C LEU A 23 -51.35 8.12 49.21
N LYS A 24 -50.22 7.39 49.38
CA LYS A 24 -49.96 5.94 49.14
C LYS A 24 -49.80 5.36 47.70
N LEU A 25 -48.60 4.76 47.50
CA LEU A 25 -48.29 3.48 46.82
C LEU A 25 -48.86 3.25 45.40
N SER A 26 -48.03 3.04 44.37
CA SER A 26 -47.01 1.99 44.31
C SER A 26 -46.17 2.04 43.00
N GLY A 27 -45.04 1.30 42.97
CA GLY A 27 -44.36 0.91 41.71
C GLY A 27 -43.09 1.69 41.32
N PRO A 28 -41.90 1.30 41.82
CA PRO A 28 -40.61 1.79 41.32
C PRO A 28 -39.89 0.77 40.41
N THR A 29 -39.33 1.22 39.29
CA THR A 29 -38.40 0.44 38.45
C THR A 29 -37.13 1.24 38.12
N PRO A 30 -36.03 1.08 38.88
CA PRO A 30 -34.75 1.72 38.61
C PRO A 30 -33.82 0.85 37.74
N SER A 31 -32.85 1.46 37.08
CA SER A 31 -31.73 0.76 36.45
C SER A 31 -30.39 1.45 36.76
N GLN A 32 -29.61 0.88 37.68
CA GLN A 32 -28.18 1.18 37.87
C GLN A 32 -27.34 -0.01 37.38
N SER A 33 -26.07 0.22 37.07
CA SER A 33 -25.20 -0.81 36.47
C SER A 33 -23.81 -0.88 37.14
N ARG A 34 -23.49 -2.02 37.76
CA ARG A 34 -22.08 -2.43 37.98
C ARG A 34 -21.89 -3.91 38.37
N PHE A 35 -20.85 -4.50 37.78
CA PHE A 35 -20.02 -5.62 38.27
C PHE A 35 -20.57 -7.07 38.39
N GLN A 36 -19.85 -7.98 37.70
CA GLN A 36 -19.14 -9.17 38.25
C GLN A 36 -19.52 -10.59 37.73
N VAL A 37 -18.58 -11.16 36.94
CA VAL A 37 -18.18 -12.60 36.77
C VAL A 37 -19.21 -13.67 36.34
N ASP A 38 -18.83 -14.44 35.32
CA ASP A 38 -19.55 -15.62 34.77
C ASP A 38 -19.44 -16.89 35.65
N LEU A 39 -20.45 -17.78 35.57
CA LEU A 39 -20.25 -19.23 35.32
C LEU A 39 -21.56 -20.04 35.08
N VAL A 40 -21.45 -21.08 34.23
CA VAL A 40 -22.35 -22.25 34.02
C VAL A 40 -23.73 -22.06 33.34
N SER A 41 -23.77 -22.54 32.09
CA SER A 41 -24.74 -23.46 31.44
C SER A 41 -26.22 -23.60 31.88
N GLU A 42 -27.08 -23.42 30.86
CA GLU A 42 -28.06 -24.38 30.33
C GLU A 42 -29.42 -24.69 30.99
N CYS A 43 -30.41 -24.64 30.10
CA CYS A 43 -31.58 -25.53 29.98
C CYS A 43 -32.78 -25.39 30.94
N GLY A 44 -33.92 -25.91 30.48
CA GLY A 44 -35.18 -25.99 31.23
C GLY A 44 -36.16 -24.85 30.92
N ALA A 45 -36.93 -24.96 29.85
CA ALA A 45 -38.22 -24.29 29.75
C ALA A 45 -39.29 -25.21 30.34
N GLU A 46 -40.30 -24.68 31.04
CA GLU A 46 -41.52 -25.47 31.29
C GLU A 46 -42.78 -24.65 31.60
N THR A 47 -43.90 -25.13 31.09
CA THR A 47 -45.29 -24.91 31.55
C THR A 47 -46.17 -25.86 30.73
N ALA A 48 -47.10 -26.65 31.29
CA ALA A 48 -47.54 -26.76 32.69
C ALA A 48 -48.25 -28.11 32.95
N LEU A 49 -48.59 -28.39 34.23
CA LEU A 49 -49.54 -29.42 34.74
C LEU A 49 -49.06 -30.90 34.63
N ALA A 50 -49.37 -31.87 35.51
CA ALA A 50 -49.83 -31.98 36.91
C ALA A 50 -49.68 -33.49 37.34
N SER A 51 -49.92 -34.03 38.55
CA SER A 51 -50.45 -33.57 39.85
C SER A 51 -49.98 -34.48 41.02
N GLU A 52 -49.97 -33.94 42.25
CA GLU A 52 -50.04 -34.55 43.61
C GLU A 52 -49.80 -36.07 43.91
N SER A 53 -48.95 -36.28 44.95
CA SER A 53 -49.16 -37.14 46.16
C SER A 53 -48.40 -38.48 46.39
N SER A 54 -47.40 -38.38 47.30
CA SER A 54 -47.11 -39.36 48.39
C SER A 54 -46.19 -40.59 48.06
N PRO A 55 -45.62 -41.32 49.06
CA PRO A 55 -44.15 -41.43 49.16
C PRO A 55 -43.62 -42.89 49.36
N PRO A 56 -42.67 -43.22 50.26
CA PRO A 56 -41.24 -43.43 49.94
C PRO A 56 -40.67 -44.82 50.34
N GLU A 57 -39.41 -45.12 50.02
CA GLU A 57 -38.64 -46.12 50.78
C GLU A 57 -37.11 -45.90 50.80
N TYR A 58 -36.42 -46.59 51.73
CA TYR A 58 -34.97 -46.59 52.02
C TYR A 58 -34.23 -47.64 51.12
N SER A 59 -32.92 -47.92 51.16
CA SER A 59 -31.90 -47.92 52.24
C SER A 59 -30.45 -47.80 51.72
N ALA A 60 -29.44 -47.94 52.62
CA ALA A 60 -28.02 -47.74 52.32
C ALA A 60 -27.10 -48.86 52.88
N GLU A 61 -25.79 -48.76 52.58
CA GLU A 61 -24.64 -49.43 53.25
C GLU A 61 -24.41 -50.95 53.03
N PRO A 62 -23.22 -51.55 53.38
CA PRO A 62 -21.91 -50.96 53.78
C PRO A 62 -20.60 -51.61 53.20
N LEU A 63 -19.48 -50.89 53.39
CA LEU A 63 -18.08 -51.35 53.73
C LEU A 63 -17.42 -52.61 53.09
N ARG A 64 -16.20 -52.47 52.52
CA ARG A 64 -14.89 -52.61 53.25
C ARG A 64 -13.64 -52.38 52.38
N ASP A 65 -12.47 -52.27 53.02
CA ASP A 65 -11.14 -51.94 52.45
C ASP A 65 -10.38 -53.11 51.77
N ALA A 66 -9.53 -52.80 50.78
CA ALA A 66 -8.28 -53.54 50.50
C ALA A 66 -7.28 -52.77 49.59
N ALA A 67 -6.00 -52.80 50.00
CA ALA A 67 -4.75 -52.81 49.22
C ALA A 67 -4.46 -51.82 48.04
N SER A 68 -3.19 -51.43 47.93
CA SER A 68 -2.63 -50.59 46.86
C SER A 68 -1.87 -51.39 45.79
N GLY A 69 -2.04 -51.04 44.51
CA GLY A 69 -1.13 -51.45 43.42
C GLY A 69 -1.78 -51.40 42.03
N GLY A 70 -1.00 -51.07 40.99
CA GLY A 70 -1.44 -51.08 39.59
C GLY A 70 -1.51 -49.68 38.95
N GLU A 71 -0.70 -49.46 37.92
CA GLU A 71 -0.55 -48.20 37.20
C GLU A 71 -1.56 -48.05 36.04
N GLU A 72 -2.03 -46.84 35.77
CA GLU A 72 -1.81 -46.18 34.46
C GLU A 72 -2.02 -44.66 34.56
N ALA A 73 -1.58 -43.88 33.54
CA ALA A 73 -0.92 -42.60 33.84
C ALA A 73 -1.27 -41.36 32.98
N LYS A 74 -1.16 -40.19 33.66
CA LYS A 74 -0.88 -38.83 33.15
C LYS A 74 -1.95 -38.07 32.34
N GLY A 75 -2.12 -36.79 32.68
CA GLY A 75 -2.83 -35.81 31.83
C GLY A 75 -3.29 -34.52 32.54
N ARG A 76 -2.36 -33.64 32.98
CA ARG A 76 -2.75 -32.33 33.56
C ARG A 76 -1.75 -31.22 33.21
N PHE A 77 -2.24 -30.05 32.84
CA PHE A 77 -1.41 -28.89 32.47
C PHE A 77 -2.11 -27.56 32.82
N ARG A 78 -1.50 -26.74 33.68
CA ARG A 78 -1.60 -25.26 33.59
C ARG A 78 -0.50 -24.56 34.39
N VAL A 79 -0.26 -23.29 34.02
CA VAL A 79 0.86 -22.45 34.45
C VAL A 79 0.39 -21.40 35.45
N VAL A 80 1.24 -21.05 36.43
CA VAL A 80 1.14 -19.82 37.24
C VAL A 80 2.57 -19.27 37.46
N ASN A 81 2.72 -17.95 37.62
CA ASN A 81 3.99 -17.27 37.94
C ASN A 81 3.70 -15.89 38.55
N PHE A 82 4.27 -15.52 39.70
CA PHE A 82 4.57 -14.12 40.08
C PHE A 82 5.38 -13.95 41.39
N ALA A 83 6.51 -13.24 41.28
CA ALA A 83 7.21 -12.33 42.21
C ALA A 83 7.15 -12.42 43.77
N ALA A 84 8.34 -12.69 44.35
CA ALA A 84 9.19 -11.74 45.13
C ALA A 84 9.10 -11.54 46.67
N SER A 85 10.26 -11.11 47.20
CA SER A 85 10.64 -10.59 48.54
C SER A 85 11.16 -11.58 49.61
N SER A 86 12.09 -11.07 50.43
CA SER A 86 13.04 -11.74 51.35
C SER A 86 12.94 -11.09 52.77
N PRO A 87 13.75 -11.38 53.83
CA PRO A 87 15.05 -12.08 53.90
C PRO A 87 15.24 -13.05 55.12
N ASP A 88 16.52 -13.29 55.47
CA ASP A 88 17.08 -13.73 56.77
C ASP A 88 16.87 -15.18 57.29
N ALA A 89 17.81 -16.08 56.94
CA ALA A 89 18.78 -16.66 57.88
C ALA A 89 19.73 -17.67 57.18
N ALA A 90 20.94 -17.87 57.71
CA ALA A 90 21.98 -18.79 57.20
C ALA A 90 22.90 -19.22 58.38
N PRO A 91 23.93 -20.09 58.21
CA PRO A 91 24.16 -21.18 57.23
C PRO A 91 24.46 -22.55 57.91
N ALA A 92 24.65 -23.65 57.15
CA ALA A 92 25.59 -24.75 57.49
C ALA A 92 25.75 -25.84 56.38
N ASP A 93 26.96 -25.89 55.83
CA ASP A 93 27.78 -26.96 55.22
C ASP A 93 27.37 -28.46 55.13
N SER A 94 27.96 -29.09 54.09
CA SER A 94 28.61 -30.43 54.05
C SER A 94 27.84 -31.70 53.58
N ALA A 95 28.63 -32.75 53.25
CA ALA A 95 28.27 -34.08 52.71
C ALA A 95 27.52 -34.07 51.35
N GLN A 96 28.11 -34.28 50.17
CA GLN A 96 29.33 -35.02 49.74
C GLN A 96 29.23 -36.56 49.78
N ASN A 97 29.15 -37.15 48.58
CA ASN A 97 29.60 -38.49 48.15
C ASN A 97 29.42 -38.54 46.62
N GLY A 98 30.35 -39.01 45.78
CA GLY A 98 31.75 -39.38 46.03
C GLY A 98 32.35 -40.10 44.82
N ASP A 99 33.48 -39.59 44.31
CA ASP A 99 34.65 -40.29 43.70
C ASP A 99 34.45 -41.33 42.56
N THR A 100 35.37 -41.52 41.60
CA THR A 100 36.61 -40.85 41.13
C THR A 100 36.74 -41.14 39.60
N VAL A 101 37.65 -40.62 38.77
CA VAL A 101 39.13 -40.72 38.77
C VAL A 101 39.74 -39.64 37.85
N MET A 102 40.67 -38.85 38.41
CA MET A 102 42.05 -38.49 37.96
C MET A 102 42.47 -38.67 36.47
N SER A 103 43.46 -37.96 35.92
CA SER A 103 44.15 -36.67 36.19
C SER A 103 45.04 -36.36 34.95
N ASP A 104 45.51 -35.14 34.66
CA ASP A 104 46.79 -34.55 35.11
C ASP A 104 47.00 -33.17 34.42
N GLY A 105 48.04 -32.40 34.77
CA GLY A 105 48.40 -31.18 34.03
C GLY A 105 49.77 -30.57 34.34
N SER A 106 50.21 -29.63 33.49
CA SER A 106 51.43 -28.80 33.62
C SER A 106 51.21 -27.49 32.82
N LEU A 107 51.35 -26.26 33.35
CA LEU A 107 52.46 -25.51 33.98
C LEU A 107 53.24 -24.59 33.00
N HIS A 108 52.86 -23.29 33.05
CA HIS A 108 53.59 -22.04 32.72
C HIS A 108 54.72 -21.98 31.67
N SER A 109 54.62 -20.99 30.76
CA SER A 109 55.49 -19.78 30.78
C SER A 109 54.99 -18.67 29.83
N SER A 110 55.35 -17.40 30.12
CA SER A 110 55.60 -16.24 29.22
C SER A 110 54.90 -16.14 27.84
N THR A 111 54.26 -15.03 27.41
CA THR A 111 54.50 -13.61 27.76
C THR A 111 53.23 -12.78 27.53
N GLY A 112 53.04 -11.68 28.27
CA GLY A 112 51.83 -10.85 28.17
C GLY A 112 51.77 -9.97 26.91
N GLY A 113 50.70 -10.11 26.13
CA GLY A 113 50.32 -9.20 25.04
C GLY A 113 48.80 -9.04 25.00
N GLN A 114 48.30 -7.80 24.90
CA GLN A 114 46.86 -7.51 24.91
C GLN A 114 46.22 -7.91 23.58
N GLN A 115 45.23 -8.82 23.59
CA GLN A 115 44.32 -9.02 22.46
C GLN A 115 42.87 -9.14 22.91
N HIS A 116 41.97 -8.64 22.07
CA HIS A 116 40.53 -8.66 22.30
C HIS A 116 39.94 -10.03 21.98
N HIS A 117 38.91 -10.44 22.71
CA HIS A 117 38.04 -11.53 22.28
C HIS A 117 37.35 -11.14 20.97
N HIS A 118 37.82 -11.72 19.86
CA HIS A 118 36.95 -12.00 18.73
C HIS A 118 35.89 -13.01 19.16
N TYR A 119 34.67 -12.85 18.65
CA TYR A 119 33.68 -13.91 18.61
C TYR A 119 33.75 -14.53 17.23
N ASP A 120 34.04 -15.83 17.17
CA ASP A 120 34.11 -16.55 15.90
C ASP A 120 32.72 -16.67 15.27
N THR A 121 32.65 -16.36 13.98
CA THR A 121 31.53 -16.70 13.11
C THR A 121 31.92 -17.93 12.30
N HIS A 122 31.52 -19.12 12.71
CA HIS A 122 31.18 -20.29 11.87
C HIS A 122 30.73 -21.46 12.78
N THR A 123 30.10 -22.47 12.19
CA THR A 123 29.47 -23.66 12.84
C THR A 123 28.29 -23.36 13.78
N ASN A 124 27.09 -23.78 13.34
CA ASN A 124 26.00 -24.44 14.10
C ASN A 124 24.65 -24.28 13.37
N THR A 125 24.50 -24.97 12.24
CA THR A 125 23.22 -25.15 11.53
C THR A 125 22.84 -26.64 11.35
N TYR A 126 23.70 -27.57 11.74
CA TYR A 126 23.34 -28.97 11.90
C TYR A 126 22.73 -29.19 13.30
N TYR A 127 21.46 -29.58 13.33
CA TYR A 127 20.70 -30.02 14.51
C TYR A 127 20.68 -29.07 15.73
N LEU A 128 20.05 -27.89 15.61
CA LEU A 128 19.59 -27.17 16.81
C LEU A 128 18.46 -27.96 17.50
N ARG A 129 18.72 -28.39 18.75
CA ARG A 129 17.70 -28.97 19.63
C ARG A 129 16.79 -27.89 20.20
N THR A 130 15.60 -27.73 19.63
CA THR A 130 14.56 -26.88 20.22
C THR A 130 13.71 -27.73 21.16
N PHE A 131 13.62 -27.34 22.45
CA PHE A 131 12.92 -28.09 23.51
C PHE A 131 13.31 -29.59 23.58
N GLY A 132 14.61 -29.88 23.46
CA GLY A 132 15.18 -31.23 23.56
C GLY A 132 14.97 -32.14 22.34
N HIS A 133 14.14 -31.73 21.39
CA HIS A 133 13.88 -32.45 20.14
C HIS A 133 14.75 -31.87 19.01
N ASN A 134 15.23 -32.70 18.10
CA ASN A 134 15.94 -32.24 16.91
C ASN A 134 14.90 -31.67 15.93
N THR A 135 14.84 -30.34 15.80
CA THR A 135 13.86 -29.66 14.93
C THR A 135 14.57 -29.08 13.70
N ILE A 136 14.11 -29.42 12.49
CA ILE A 136 14.57 -28.77 11.26
C ILE A 136 14.01 -27.33 11.16
N ASP A 137 12.91 -27.04 11.87
CA ASP A 137 12.34 -25.71 12.04
C ASP A 137 13.38 -24.69 12.54
N ALA A 138 13.66 -23.68 11.71
CA ALA A 138 14.65 -22.66 12.01
C ALA A 138 14.16 -21.74 13.14
N VAL A 139 14.88 -21.76 14.28
CA VAL A 139 14.66 -20.88 15.44
C VAL A 139 14.50 -19.41 15.00
N PRO A 140 13.59 -18.60 15.59
CA PRO A 140 13.28 -17.23 15.16
C PRO A 140 14.45 -16.23 15.07
N ASN A 141 15.27 -16.35 14.03
CA ASN A 141 16.34 -15.40 13.70
C ASN A 141 15.74 -14.13 13.05
N ILE A 142 16.28 -12.97 13.45
CA ILE A 142 15.96 -11.65 12.87
C ILE A 142 16.19 -11.60 11.35
N ASP A 143 17.13 -12.37 10.81
CA ASP A 143 17.47 -12.37 9.39
C ASP A 143 16.33 -12.86 8.49
N PHE A 144 15.57 -13.88 8.91
CA PHE A 144 14.39 -14.37 8.18
C PHE A 144 13.24 -13.34 8.05
N TYR A 145 13.34 -12.20 8.74
CA TYR A 145 12.38 -11.10 8.69
C TYR A 145 12.94 -9.83 8.01
N ARG A 146 14.14 -9.89 7.40
CA ARG A 146 14.74 -8.77 6.67
C ARG A 146 14.31 -8.79 5.20
N GLN A 147 13.81 -7.67 4.70
CA GLN A 147 13.40 -7.55 3.29
C GLN A 147 14.59 -7.45 2.33
N THR A 148 14.43 -8.07 1.16
CA THR A 148 15.41 -8.39 0.10
C THR A 148 16.04 -7.18 -0.65
N ALA A 149 15.88 -5.95 -0.15
CA ALA A 149 16.22 -4.72 -0.87
C ALA A 149 17.40 -3.93 -0.24
N ALA A 150 18.31 -4.62 0.46
CA ALA A 150 19.53 -4.04 1.02
C ALA A 150 20.76 -4.61 0.29
N PRO A 151 21.67 -3.79 -0.27
CA PRO A 151 22.83 -4.30 -1.03
C PRO A 151 23.95 -4.92 -0.19
N LEU A 152 23.74 -5.17 1.10
CA LEU A 152 24.74 -5.75 2.01
C LEU A 152 24.08 -6.75 2.97
N GLY A 153 24.62 -7.97 2.98
CA GLY A 153 24.19 -9.10 3.82
C GLY A 153 23.71 -10.29 3.00
N GLU A 154 24.26 -11.46 3.28
CA GLU A 154 23.87 -12.71 2.63
C GLU A 154 22.43 -13.12 2.94
N LYS A 155 21.86 -13.91 2.02
CA LYS A 155 20.42 -14.17 1.93
C LYS A 155 20.06 -15.44 2.72
N LEU A 156 19.92 -15.33 4.04
CA LEU A 156 19.28 -16.37 4.86
C LEU A 156 17.78 -16.49 4.49
N ILE A 157 17.48 -17.33 3.50
CA ILE A 157 16.11 -17.73 3.15
C ILE A 157 15.58 -18.59 4.30
N ARG A 158 14.34 -18.34 4.75
CA ARG A 158 13.64 -19.33 5.57
C ARG A 158 13.34 -20.56 4.71
N PRO A 159 13.69 -21.79 5.13
CA PRO A 159 13.26 -23.00 4.45
C PRO A 159 11.74 -22.96 4.15
N THR A 160 11.34 -23.31 2.94
CA THR A 160 9.91 -23.42 2.64
C THR A 160 9.32 -24.62 3.37
N LEU A 161 8.01 -24.60 3.64
CA LEU A 161 7.35 -25.73 4.29
C LEU A 161 7.54 -27.04 3.48
N SER A 162 7.60 -26.94 2.15
CA SER A 162 7.99 -28.05 1.27
C SER A 162 9.41 -28.55 1.52
N GLU A 163 10.41 -27.65 1.63
CA GLU A 163 11.79 -28.05 1.94
C GLU A 163 11.89 -28.75 3.31
N LEU A 164 11.17 -28.27 4.32
CA LEU A 164 11.09 -28.90 5.66
C LEU A 164 10.41 -30.29 5.66
N HIS A 165 9.54 -30.59 4.69
CA HIS A 165 8.94 -31.91 4.51
C HIS A 165 9.82 -32.84 3.64
N ASP A 166 10.36 -32.33 2.52
CA ASP A 166 11.20 -33.11 1.59
C ASP A 166 12.57 -33.50 2.19
N GLU A 167 13.04 -32.83 3.24
CA GLU A 167 14.21 -33.25 4.03
C GLU A 167 13.88 -34.33 5.07
N LEU A 168 12.64 -34.42 5.53
CA LEU A 168 12.20 -35.46 6.49
C LEU A 168 11.97 -36.82 5.83
N ASP A 169 11.65 -36.82 4.53
CA ASP A 169 11.42 -38.00 3.68
C ASP A 169 12.73 -38.67 3.17
N LYS A 170 13.91 -38.15 3.55
CA LYS A 170 15.22 -38.70 3.17
C LYS A 170 15.84 -39.46 4.34
N GLU A 171 16.14 -40.74 4.14
CA GLU A 171 17.05 -41.45 5.04
C GLU A 171 18.45 -40.79 5.02
N PRO A 172 19.19 -40.80 6.14
CA PRO A 172 20.50 -40.16 6.24
C PRO A 172 21.54 -40.92 5.40
N PHE A 173 21.72 -40.48 4.15
CA PHE A 173 22.74 -41.01 3.26
C PHE A 173 24.13 -40.57 3.70
N GLU A 174 25.03 -41.52 3.95
CA GLU A 174 26.46 -41.26 4.11
C GLU A 174 27.10 -40.93 2.74
N ASP A 175 28.07 -40.01 2.77
CA ASP A 175 29.04 -39.63 1.74
C ASP A 175 28.60 -39.52 0.26
N GLY A 176 28.62 -38.27 -0.25
CA GLY A 176 28.53 -38.00 -1.68
C GLY A 176 28.51 -36.51 -2.01
N PHE A 177 29.69 -35.94 -2.32
CA PHE A 177 29.85 -34.52 -2.66
C PHE A 177 28.84 -34.01 -3.71
N ALA A 178 28.10 -32.96 -3.36
CA ALA A 178 27.22 -32.23 -4.28
C ALA A 178 27.45 -30.71 -4.15
N ASN A 179 28.46 -30.22 -4.88
CA ASN A 179 28.64 -28.83 -5.32
C ASN A 179 28.23 -27.72 -4.34
N GLY A 180 29.12 -27.40 -3.39
CA GLY A 180 29.30 -26.01 -3.04
C GLY A 180 29.98 -25.31 -4.23
N GLU A 181 29.40 -24.24 -4.76
CA GLU A 181 30.09 -23.39 -5.73
C GLU A 181 31.23 -22.67 -5.00
N GLU A 182 32.48 -22.90 -5.42
CA GLU A 182 33.62 -22.14 -4.89
C GLU A 182 33.47 -20.67 -5.28
N LEU A 183 33.45 -19.79 -4.28
CA LEU A 183 33.44 -18.34 -4.48
C LEU A 183 34.57 -17.94 -5.43
N THR A 184 34.24 -17.23 -6.51
CA THR A 184 35.28 -16.80 -7.46
C THR A 184 36.28 -15.88 -6.76
N PRO A 185 37.56 -15.81 -7.20
CA PRO A 185 38.51 -14.85 -6.64
C PRO A 185 38.05 -13.39 -6.73
N ALA A 186 37.13 -13.08 -7.65
CA ALA A 186 36.46 -11.78 -7.75
C ALA A 186 35.41 -11.56 -6.64
N GLU A 187 34.68 -12.60 -6.22
CA GLU A 187 33.77 -12.55 -5.08
C GLU A 187 34.50 -12.60 -3.74
N GLU A 188 35.61 -13.35 -3.63
CA GLU A 188 36.46 -13.29 -2.43
C GLU A 188 37.14 -11.92 -2.31
N ALA A 189 37.52 -11.29 -3.42
CA ALA A 189 37.97 -9.89 -3.46
C ALA A 189 36.83 -8.92 -3.10
N ALA A 190 35.61 -9.09 -3.62
CA ALA A 190 34.46 -8.26 -3.26
C ALA A 190 34.03 -8.44 -1.79
N ALA A 191 34.19 -9.64 -1.22
CA ALA A 191 33.99 -9.91 0.19
C ALA A 191 35.08 -9.25 1.06
N LYS A 192 36.34 -9.26 0.59
CA LYS A 192 37.44 -8.50 1.20
C LYS A 192 37.16 -6.98 1.15
N GLU A 193 36.80 -6.41 0.00
CA GLU A 193 36.39 -4.99 -0.11
C GLU A 193 35.18 -4.65 0.79
N ALA A 194 34.19 -5.54 0.89
CA ALA A 194 33.05 -5.37 1.81
C ALA A 194 33.49 -5.39 3.28
N SER A 195 34.46 -6.24 3.64
CA SER A 195 35.06 -6.31 4.98
C SER A 195 35.94 -5.09 5.31
N GLU A 196 36.47 -4.40 4.29
CA GLU A 196 37.25 -3.17 4.44
C GLU A 196 36.39 -1.91 4.69
N SER A 197 35.06 -2.05 4.85
CA SER A 197 34.17 -0.96 5.31
C SER A 197 34.37 -0.52 6.78
N LYS A 198 35.58 -0.73 7.34
CA LYS A 198 36.10 -0.23 8.61
C LYS A 198 36.31 1.31 8.57
N GLY A 199 35.22 2.09 8.61
CA GLY A 199 35.35 3.56 8.65
C GLY A 199 34.15 4.36 9.16
N VAL A 200 32.91 3.88 9.02
CA VAL A 200 31.72 4.72 9.33
C VAL A 200 31.53 4.89 10.84
N VAL A 201 31.97 6.03 11.37
CA VAL A 201 31.84 6.45 12.78
C VAL A 201 30.37 6.70 13.13
N LYS A 202 29.71 5.68 13.68
CA LYS A 202 28.29 5.74 14.05
C LYS A 202 28.03 6.75 15.16
N PHE A 203 27.18 7.74 14.90
CA PHE A 203 26.90 8.83 15.84
C PHE A 203 25.88 8.43 16.91
N GLY A 204 26.12 8.90 18.15
CA GLY A 204 25.15 8.88 19.24
C GLY A 204 24.14 10.03 19.14
N TRP A 205 23.03 9.93 19.89
CA TRP A 205 21.89 10.85 19.77
C TRP A 205 22.22 12.34 19.95
N ILE A 206 23.19 12.68 20.82
CA ILE A 206 23.61 14.07 21.04
C ILE A 206 24.28 14.65 19.78
N LYS A 207 25.34 14.00 19.28
CA LYS A 207 26.11 14.48 18.12
C LYS A 207 25.37 14.31 16.79
N GLY A 208 24.61 13.22 16.63
CA GLY A 208 23.94 12.87 15.38
C GLY A 208 22.53 13.45 15.21
N VAL A 209 21.80 13.75 16.30
CA VAL A 209 20.43 14.28 16.24
C VAL A 209 20.36 15.67 16.87
N LEU A 210 20.65 15.80 18.17
CA LEU A 210 20.45 17.05 18.92
C LEU A 210 21.24 18.23 18.31
N VAL A 211 22.56 18.07 18.13
CA VAL A 211 23.44 19.08 17.52
C VAL A 211 23.02 19.43 16.09
N ARG A 212 22.70 18.41 15.28
CA ARG A 212 22.24 18.57 13.89
C ARG A 212 20.95 19.39 13.80
N CYS A 213 19.97 19.11 14.66
CA CYS A 213 18.71 19.85 14.71
C CYS A 213 18.90 21.27 15.25
N MET A 214 19.66 21.46 16.33
CA MET A 214 19.91 22.80 16.91
C MET A 214 20.56 23.75 15.90
N LEU A 215 21.60 23.29 15.19
CA LEU A 215 22.27 24.09 14.16
C LEU A 215 21.36 24.47 12.99
N ASN A 216 20.51 23.56 12.54
CA ASN A 216 19.61 23.82 11.40
C ASN A 216 18.34 24.61 11.81
N ILE A 217 18.18 24.91 13.11
CA ILE A 217 17.12 25.76 13.67
C ILE A 217 17.68 27.15 14.05
N TRP A 218 18.94 27.24 14.48
CA TRP A 218 19.64 28.51 14.70
C TRP A 218 20.24 29.06 13.39
N GLY A 219 19.37 29.49 12.48
CA GLY A 219 19.76 30.16 11.24
C GLY A 219 19.77 31.70 11.33
N VAL A 220 19.88 32.35 10.17
CA VAL A 220 19.84 33.81 9.92
C VAL A 220 18.96 34.60 10.89
N MET A 221 17.72 34.14 11.08
CA MET A 221 16.66 34.89 11.77
C MET A 221 16.97 35.19 13.25
N LEU A 222 17.78 34.36 13.92
CA LEU A 222 18.12 34.52 15.34
C LEU A 222 18.83 35.86 15.63
N PHE A 223 19.76 36.26 14.76
CA PHE A 223 20.57 37.45 14.97
C PHE A 223 20.08 38.69 14.20
N ILE A 224 19.55 38.48 12.99
CA ILE A 224 19.32 39.55 12.00
C ILE A 224 17.86 40.04 11.99
N ARG A 225 16.90 39.21 12.41
CA ARG A 225 15.46 39.54 12.35
C ARG A 225 14.72 39.41 13.68
N MET A 226 15.25 38.71 14.70
CA MET A 226 14.58 38.56 15.99
C MET A 226 14.32 39.91 16.69
N THR A 227 15.28 40.83 16.66
CA THR A 227 15.14 42.21 17.18
C THR A 227 14.08 43.00 16.42
N TRP A 228 14.09 42.93 15.09
CA TRP A 228 13.08 43.59 14.24
C TRP A 228 11.66 43.05 14.47
N ILE A 229 11.51 41.74 14.67
CA ILE A 229 10.24 41.10 15.05
C ILE A 229 9.74 41.67 16.39
N VAL A 230 10.62 41.88 17.38
CA VAL A 230 10.25 42.49 18.67
C VAL A 230 9.88 43.96 18.52
N GLY A 231 10.58 44.74 17.69
CA GLY A 231 10.21 46.14 17.41
C GLY A 231 8.79 46.24 16.84
N GLN A 232 8.53 45.50 15.76
CA GLN A 232 7.26 45.48 15.04
C GLN A 232 6.09 44.93 15.88
N ALA A 233 6.24 43.73 16.45
CA ALA A 233 5.15 43.04 17.14
C ALA A 233 5.04 43.40 18.63
N GLY A 234 6.08 44.00 19.22
CA GLY A 234 6.22 44.11 20.67
C GLY A 234 6.56 42.77 21.33
N ILE A 235 6.90 42.81 22.61
CA ILE A 235 7.29 41.62 23.38
C ILE A 235 6.13 40.61 23.43
N ALA A 236 4.90 41.06 23.69
CA ALA A 236 3.76 40.15 23.86
C ALA A 236 3.45 39.34 22.59
N TYR A 237 3.32 39.98 21.43
CA TYR A 237 3.02 39.26 20.19
C TYR A 237 4.23 38.53 19.60
N SER A 238 5.46 39.00 19.80
CA SER A 238 6.65 38.23 19.39
C SER A 238 6.77 36.92 20.18
N CYS A 239 6.47 36.92 21.49
CA CYS A 239 6.34 35.68 22.27
C CYS A 239 5.23 34.76 21.74
N ILE A 240 4.06 35.29 21.37
CA ILE A 240 2.97 34.50 20.76
C ILE A 240 3.40 33.88 19.41
N ILE A 241 4.14 34.62 18.58
CA ILE A 241 4.69 34.15 17.30
C ILE A 241 5.66 32.97 17.53
N VAL A 242 6.57 33.08 18.50
CA VAL A 242 7.49 32.00 18.85
C VAL A 242 6.71 30.77 19.34
N ILE A 243 5.80 30.94 20.30
CA ILE A 243 4.98 29.84 20.86
C ILE A 243 4.17 29.14 19.77
N MET A 244 3.51 29.87 18.87
CA MET A 244 2.72 29.29 17.78
C MET A 244 3.57 28.43 16.83
N ALA A 245 4.78 28.89 16.49
CA ALA A 245 5.69 28.12 15.64
C ALA A 245 6.31 26.91 16.38
N THR A 246 6.60 27.04 17.68
CA THR A 246 7.01 25.92 18.54
C THR A 246 5.92 24.86 18.64
N VAL A 247 4.63 25.24 18.78
CA VAL A 247 3.51 24.27 18.80
C VAL A 247 3.42 23.50 17.48
N VAL A 248 3.45 24.18 16.33
CA VAL A 248 3.45 23.55 15.00
C VAL A 248 4.60 22.55 14.85
N THR A 249 5.80 22.92 15.25
CA THR A 249 6.99 22.07 15.11
C THR A 249 7.07 20.96 16.16
N THR A 250 6.57 21.15 17.38
CA THR A 250 6.42 20.09 18.39
C THR A 250 5.43 19.02 17.96
N ILE A 251 4.25 19.39 17.44
CA ILE A 251 3.26 18.42 16.93
C ILE A 251 3.88 17.61 15.77
N THR A 252 4.56 18.29 14.84
CA THR A 252 5.23 17.65 13.71
C THR A 252 6.41 16.78 14.15
N GLY A 253 7.12 17.17 15.22
CA GLY A 253 8.14 16.38 15.89
C GLY A 253 7.58 15.10 16.55
N CYS A 254 6.37 15.15 17.12
CA CYS A 254 5.66 13.98 17.62
C CYS A 254 5.21 13.04 16.49
N SER A 255 4.67 13.57 15.38
CA SER A 255 4.34 12.77 14.18
C SER A 255 5.58 12.12 13.56
N THR A 256 6.69 12.87 13.46
CA THR A 256 7.99 12.35 12.99
C THR A 256 8.55 11.29 13.96
N SER A 257 8.37 11.47 15.26
CA SER A 257 8.74 10.47 16.27
C SER A 257 7.93 9.18 16.15
N ALA A 258 6.62 9.29 15.88
CA ALA A 258 5.77 8.13 15.59
C ALA A 258 6.30 7.34 14.38
N ILE A 259 6.58 8.02 13.25
CA ILE A 259 7.21 7.43 12.06
C ILE A 259 8.55 6.76 12.42
N ALA A 260 9.44 7.44 13.14
CA ALA A 260 10.78 6.92 13.50
C ALA A 260 10.74 5.73 14.48
N THR A 261 9.65 5.56 15.25
CA THR A 261 9.45 4.36 16.08
C THR A 261 8.87 3.17 15.31
N ASN A 262 8.18 3.43 14.18
CA ASN A 262 7.57 2.41 13.34
C ASN A 262 8.63 1.61 12.56
N GLY A 263 8.42 0.30 12.38
CA GLY A 263 9.32 -0.57 11.59
C GLY A 263 10.76 -0.63 12.11
N PHE A 264 11.75 -0.66 11.21
CA PHE A 264 13.18 -0.59 11.53
C PHE A 264 13.85 0.55 10.76
N VAL A 265 14.59 1.39 11.48
CA VAL A 265 15.35 2.51 10.90
C VAL A 265 16.60 1.97 10.19
N ARG A 266 16.69 2.16 8.87
CA ARG A 266 17.85 1.80 8.01
C ARG A 266 18.34 3.03 7.22
N GLY A 267 19.39 2.84 6.41
CA GLY A 267 20.29 3.85 5.84
C GLY A 267 19.74 4.98 4.95
N GLY A 268 18.44 5.08 4.70
CA GLY A 268 17.88 5.94 3.64
C GLY A 268 17.44 7.36 4.02
N GLY A 269 17.73 7.84 5.24
CA GLY A 269 17.32 9.17 5.71
C GLY A 269 15.80 9.35 5.87
N ALA A 270 15.37 10.62 5.98
CA ALA A 270 13.99 10.96 6.32
C ALA A 270 12.97 10.50 5.26
N TYR A 271 13.30 10.65 3.97
CA TYR A 271 12.42 10.17 2.89
C TYR A 271 12.14 8.67 2.99
N TYR A 272 13.16 7.85 3.24
CA TYR A 272 12.99 6.40 3.37
C TYR A 272 12.14 6.02 4.58
N LEU A 273 12.31 6.70 5.72
CA LEU A 273 11.46 6.53 6.89
C LEU A 273 9.98 6.85 6.61
N ILE A 274 9.73 7.94 5.88
CA ILE A 274 8.38 8.39 5.51
C ILE A 274 7.75 7.43 4.48
N SER A 275 8.44 7.13 3.37
CA SER A 275 7.88 6.33 2.26
C SER A 275 7.63 4.87 2.63
N ARG A 276 8.49 4.27 3.46
CA ARG A 276 8.31 2.88 3.94
C ARG A 276 7.30 2.75 5.09
N SER A 277 6.97 3.84 5.80
CA SER A 277 5.97 3.82 6.89
C SER A 277 4.55 4.19 6.45
N LEU A 278 4.40 4.97 5.38
CA LEU A 278 3.12 5.60 5.01
C LEU A 278 2.60 5.19 3.62
N GLY A 279 3.48 4.69 2.75
CA GLY A 279 3.18 4.31 1.36
C GLY A 279 3.81 5.27 0.33
N PRO A 280 3.90 4.86 -0.95
CA PRO A 280 4.51 5.64 -2.02
C PRO A 280 3.77 6.96 -2.35
N GLU A 281 2.45 7.03 -2.15
CA GLU A 281 1.62 8.20 -2.48
C GLU A 281 1.97 9.41 -1.58
N PHE A 282 1.99 9.19 -0.26
CA PHE A 282 2.42 10.19 0.71
C PHE A 282 3.94 10.39 0.68
N GLY A 283 4.73 9.31 0.61
CA GLY A 283 6.19 9.37 0.57
C GLY A 283 6.70 10.18 -0.62
N GLY A 284 6.19 9.92 -1.82
CA GLY A 284 6.58 10.63 -3.04
C GLY A 284 6.20 12.11 -3.00
N SER A 285 5.01 12.44 -2.50
CA SER A 285 4.52 13.82 -2.41
C SER A 285 5.31 14.63 -1.36
N ILE A 286 5.51 14.08 -0.16
CA ILE A 286 6.28 14.71 0.92
C ILE A 286 7.75 14.88 0.50
N GLY A 287 8.36 13.85 -0.10
CA GLY A 287 9.76 13.87 -0.51
C GLY A 287 10.06 14.98 -1.54
N LEU A 288 9.18 15.18 -2.52
CA LEU A 288 9.35 16.19 -3.55
C LEU A 288 9.21 17.62 -2.98
N ILE A 289 8.17 17.88 -2.19
CA ILE A 289 7.96 19.19 -1.54
C ILE A 289 9.08 19.51 -0.54
N PHE A 290 9.53 18.52 0.25
CA PHE A 290 10.62 18.71 1.21
C PHE A 290 11.97 18.93 0.52
N ALA A 291 12.27 18.25 -0.58
CA ALA A 291 13.46 18.53 -1.37
C ALA A 291 13.45 19.97 -1.92
N PHE A 292 12.30 20.43 -2.45
CA PHE A 292 12.15 21.81 -2.93
C PHE A 292 12.28 22.85 -1.80
N ALA A 293 11.64 22.62 -0.65
CA ALA A 293 11.73 23.50 0.51
C ALA A 293 13.18 23.70 1.00
N ASN A 294 13.96 22.62 1.09
CA ASN A 294 15.38 22.69 1.43
C ASN A 294 16.21 23.40 0.35
N ALA A 295 15.90 23.22 -0.95
CA ALA A 295 16.60 23.90 -2.03
C ALA A 295 16.40 25.43 -2.01
N VAL A 296 15.19 25.90 -1.70
CA VAL A 296 14.92 27.34 -1.50
C VAL A 296 15.53 27.85 -0.17
N ALA A 297 15.58 27.02 0.88
CA ALA A 297 16.21 27.40 2.15
C ALA A 297 17.70 27.75 2.02
N VAL A 298 18.44 27.06 1.13
CA VAL A 298 19.84 27.43 0.79
C VAL A 298 19.93 28.90 0.38
N ALA A 299 19.01 29.37 -0.47
CA ALA A 299 19.01 30.75 -0.94
C ALA A 299 18.80 31.76 0.20
N MET A 300 17.86 31.52 1.11
CA MET A 300 17.63 32.40 2.26
C MET A 300 18.85 32.46 3.19
N TYR A 301 19.48 31.32 3.47
CA TYR A 301 20.66 31.28 4.33
C TYR A 301 21.87 31.98 3.69
N VAL A 302 22.05 31.85 2.37
CA VAL A 302 23.12 32.54 1.62
C VAL A 302 22.83 34.04 1.46
N VAL A 303 21.58 34.45 1.24
CA VAL A 303 21.20 35.88 1.18
C VAL A 303 21.41 36.55 2.53
N GLY A 304 21.02 35.93 3.66
CA GLY A 304 21.26 36.50 4.98
C GLY A 304 22.75 36.58 5.37
N PHE A 305 23.58 35.66 4.85
CA PHE A 305 25.03 35.80 4.93
C PHE A 305 25.53 37.01 4.13
N ALA A 306 25.11 37.12 2.86
CA ALA A 306 25.53 38.21 1.98
C ALA A 306 25.06 39.59 2.48
N GLU A 307 23.84 39.70 3.02
CA GLU A 307 23.31 40.91 3.68
C GLU A 307 24.27 41.39 4.78
N THR A 308 24.69 40.48 5.67
CA THR A 308 25.66 40.77 6.75
C THR A 308 27.03 41.20 6.22
N VAL A 309 27.53 40.56 5.16
CA VAL A 309 28.83 40.90 4.56
C VAL A 309 28.78 42.27 3.89
N VAL A 310 27.68 42.62 3.22
CA VAL A 310 27.49 43.96 2.64
C VAL A 310 27.36 45.03 3.71
N GLU A 311 26.64 44.75 4.81
CA GLU A 311 26.59 45.67 5.96
C GLU A 311 27.98 45.87 6.59
N LEU A 312 28.84 44.85 6.66
CA LEU A 312 30.25 45.03 7.05
C LEU A 312 31.04 45.88 6.04
N LEU A 313 30.88 45.64 4.73
CA LEU A 313 31.58 46.39 3.68
C LEU A 313 31.21 47.88 3.71
N ILE A 314 29.93 48.19 3.96
CA ILE A 314 29.45 49.57 4.17
C ILE A 314 30.11 50.22 5.39
N ASN A 315 30.29 49.49 6.49
CA ASN A 315 30.98 49.98 7.68
C ASN A 315 32.50 50.22 7.48
N PHE A 316 33.09 49.70 6.39
CA PHE A 316 34.48 49.93 5.99
C PHE A 316 34.62 50.77 4.70
N ASP A 317 33.55 51.42 4.24
CA ASP A 317 33.48 52.25 3.02
C ASP A 317 33.96 51.52 1.74
N ALA A 318 33.68 50.21 1.67
CA ALA A 318 34.17 49.28 0.64
C ALA A 318 33.03 48.72 -0.24
N LEU A 319 32.06 49.56 -0.61
CA LEU A 319 30.96 49.20 -1.51
C LEU A 319 31.48 48.98 -2.95
N MET A 320 30.97 47.97 -3.66
CA MET A 320 31.42 47.66 -5.03
C MET A 320 30.51 48.26 -6.11
N LEU A 321 29.18 48.15 -5.96
CA LEU A 321 28.19 48.70 -6.89
C LEU A 321 27.00 49.32 -6.15
N ASP A 322 26.09 48.48 -5.65
CA ASP A 322 24.87 48.86 -4.94
C ASP A 322 24.60 47.79 -3.86
N GLN A 323 24.02 48.17 -2.72
CA GLN A 323 23.71 47.24 -1.63
C GLN A 323 22.98 45.95 -2.11
N ILE A 324 21.97 46.09 -2.99
CA ILE A 324 21.20 44.95 -3.52
C ILE A 324 22.02 44.12 -4.53
N ASN A 325 22.87 44.75 -5.34
CA ASN A 325 23.68 44.07 -6.34
C ASN A 325 24.89 43.36 -5.71
N ASP A 326 25.49 43.95 -4.68
CA ASP A 326 26.58 43.36 -3.91
C ASP A 326 26.09 42.12 -3.15
N VAL A 327 24.86 42.12 -2.62
CA VAL A 327 24.20 40.92 -2.04
C VAL A 327 24.06 39.81 -3.09
N ARG A 328 23.68 40.12 -4.34
CA ARG A 328 23.61 39.13 -5.44
C ARG A 328 24.98 38.54 -5.75
N ILE A 329 26.02 39.37 -5.85
CA ILE A 329 27.38 38.97 -6.19
C ILE A 329 27.96 38.08 -5.09
N ILE A 330 27.94 38.54 -3.83
CA ILE A 330 28.47 37.80 -2.68
C ILE A 330 27.66 36.52 -2.45
N GLY A 331 26.34 36.56 -2.61
CA GLY A 331 25.50 35.36 -2.54
C GLY A 331 25.86 34.33 -3.62
N THR A 332 26.08 34.78 -4.85
CA THR A 332 26.46 33.91 -5.98
C THR A 332 27.83 33.26 -5.76
N ILE A 333 28.83 34.03 -5.32
CA ILE A 333 30.17 33.51 -4.97
C ILE A 333 30.07 32.49 -3.83
N THR A 334 29.29 32.81 -2.78
CA THR A 334 29.13 31.96 -1.61
C THR A 334 28.46 30.62 -1.94
N VAL A 335 27.41 30.60 -2.76
CA VAL A 335 26.73 29.34 -3.13
C VAL A 335 27.59 28.46 -4.04
N ILE A 336 28.46 29.05 -4.87
CA ILE A 336 29.47 28.31 -5.66
C ILE A 336 30.51 27.66 -4.73
N LEU A 337 31.02 28.39 -3.74
CA LEU A 337 31.98 27.85 -2.76
C LEU A 337 31.36 26.73 -1.90
N LEU A 338 30.12 26.92 -1.43
CA LEU A 338 29.38 25.89 -0.67
C LEU A 338 29.09 24.65 -1.53
N LEU A 339 28.80 24.80 -2.82
CA LEU A 339 28.68 23.67 -3.74
C LEU A 339 30.00 22.91 -3.84
N GLY A 340 31.13 23.62 -4.02
CA GLY A 340 32.47 23.01 -4.03
C GLY A 340 32.76 22.20 -2.77
N ILE A 341 32.47 22.76 -1.59
CA ILE A 341 32.62 22.07 -0.29
C ILE A 341 31.72 20.81 -0.23
N SER A 342 30.47 20.90 -0.68
CA SER A 342 29.52 19.77 -0.64
C SER A 342 29.90 18.59 -1.56
N VAL A 343 30.67 18.85 -2.62
CA VAL A 343 31.17 17.84 -3.57
C VAL A 343 32.58 17.33 -3.21
N ALA A 344 33.33 18.07 -2.39
CA ALA A 344 34.68 17.67 -1.94
C ALA A 344 34.68 16.57 -0.85
N GLY A 345 33.56 16.35 -0.16
CA GLY A 345 33.34 15.16 0.67
C GLY A 345 32.75 15.43 2.06
N MET A 346 31.76 14.60 2.44
CA MET A 346 30.92 14.78 3.64
C MET A 346 31.67 14.69 4.99
N GLU A 347 32.89 14.14 5.03
CA GLU A 347 33.67 14.10 6.27
C GLU A 347 34.06 15.50 6.77
N TRP A 348 34.39 16.40 5.85
CA TRP A 348 34.78 17.77 6.17
C TRP A 348 33.58 18.56 6.71
N GLU A 349 32.40 18.36 6.12
CA GLU A 349 31.12 18.89 6.62
C GLU A 349 30.90 18.49 8.09
N ALA A 350 31.00 17.19 8.41
CA ALA A 350 30.76 16.68 9.76
C ALA A 350 31.81 17.12 10.80
N LYS A 351 33.03 17.44 10.37
CA LYS A 351 34.12 17.99 11.22
C LYS A 351 33.95 19.51 11.41
N ALA A 352 33.64 20.26 10.36
CA ALA A 352 33.38 21.70 10.44
C ALA A 352 32.15 22.03 11.30
N GLN A 353 31.10 21.22 11.20
CA GLN A 353 29.83 21.49 11.88
C GLN A 353 29.93 21.62 13.41
N ILE A 354 30.78 20.82 14.07
CA ILE A 354 30.95 20.90 15.54
C ILE A 354 31.77 22.14 15.95
N PHE A 355 32.70 22.59 15.12
CA PHE A 355 33.44 23.85 15.33
C PHE A 355 32.50 25.06 15.19
N LEU A 356 31.64 25.05 14.15
CA LEU A 356 30.62 26.08 13.95
C LEU A 356 29.63 26.17 15.13
N LEU A 357 29.20 25.04 15.71
CA LEU A 357 28.39 25.04 16.93
C LEU A 357 29.04 25.80 18.09
N VAL A 358 30.34 25.59 18.33
CA VAL A 358 31.05 26.24 19.44
C VAL A 358 31.09 27.75 19.25
N ILE A 359 31.37 28.25 18.04
CA ILE A 359 31.29 29.69 17.72
C ILE A 359 29.87 30.22 17.98
N LEU A 360 28.85 29.52 17.48
CA LEU A 360 27.45 29.95 17.57
C LEU A 360 26.95 30.02 19.02
N VAL A 361 27.22 28.99 19.83
CA VAL A 361 26.86 28.98 21.25
C VAL A 361 27.60 30.08 22.01
N THR A 362 28.88 30.32 21.71
CA THR A 362 29.67 31.38 22.34
C THR A 362 29.15 32.77 21.95
N ALA A 363 28.70 32.96 20.70
CA ALA A 363 28.05 34.20 20.26
C ALA A 363 26.71 34.47 20.99
N ILE A 364 25.89 33.43 21.21
CA ILE A 364 24.64 33.55 21.98
C ILE A 364 24.94 33.96 23.44
N PHE A 365 25.94 33.36 24.09
CA PHE A 365 26.35 33.79 25.44
C PHE A 365 26.95 35.21 25.47
N ASN A 366 27.74 35.60 24.47
CA ASN A 366 28.29 36.95 24.33
C ASN A 366 27.21 38.03 24.14
N TYR A 367 26.11 37.71 23.46
CA TYR A 367 24.92 38.57 23.41
C TYR A 367 24.29 38.73 24.81
N PHE A 368 23.95 37.62 25.48
CA PHE A 368 23.30 37.69 26.80
C PHE A 368 24.18 38.39 27.84
N ILE A 369 25.48 38.10 27.91
CA ILE A 369 26.42 38.80 28.81
C ILE A 369 26.48 40.29 28.46
N GLY A 370 26.48 40.66 27.18
CA GLY A 370 26.43 42.05 26.72
C GLY A 370 25.21 42.84 27.22
N THR A 371 24.02 42.20 27.26
CA THR A 371 22.80 42.87 27.77
C THR A 371 22.90 43.36 29.22
N PHE A 372 23.75 42.73 30.04
CA PHE A 372 23.96 43.11 31.44
C PHE A 372 25.04 44.18 31.66
N ILE A 373 25.78 44.58 30.62
CA ILE A 373 26.90 45.53 30.74
C ILE A 373 26.48 46.88 30.13
N PRO A 374 26.05 47.87 30.94
CA PRO A 374 25.76 49.22 30.45
C PRO A 374 27.05 49.90 30.00
N VAL A 375 27.10 50.39 28.76
CA VAL A 375 28.23 51.15 28.21
C VAL A 375 27.69 52.43 27.58
N GLU A 376 28.23 53.59 27.98
CA GLU A 376 27.65 54.89 27.63
C GLU A 376 27.72 55.18 26.12
N SER A 377 28.81 54.77 25.46
CA SER A 377 28.98 54.89 24.00
C SER A 377 27.98 54.08 23.17
N LYS A 378 27.24 53.14 23.79
CA LYS A 378 26.17 52.36 23.15
C LYS A 378 24.78 53.03 23.23
N ARG A 379 24.57 53.99 24.14
CA ARG A 379 23.26 54.63 24.38
C ARG A 379 22.72 55.33 23.13
N LYS A 380 23.58 56.01 22.37
CA LYS A 380 23.23 56.69 21.10
C LYS A 380 22.64 55.76 20.02
N PHE A 381 22.94 54.46 20.07
CA PHE A 381 22.41 53.44 19.16
C PHE A 381 21.11 52.78 19.68
N GLY A 382 20.64 53.17 20.86
CA GLY A 382 19.36 52.72 21.43
C GLY A 382 19.45 51.69 22.56
N PHE A 383 20.64 51.31 23.03
CA PHE A 383 20.81 50.34 24.13
C PHE A 383 21.01 51.03 25.48
N PHE A 384 20.15 50.71 26.45
CA PHE A 384 20.08 51.38 27.76
C PHE A 384 20.06 50.41 28.96
N SER A 385 20.52 49.17 28.79
CA SER A 385 20.42 48.07 29.77
C SER A 385 18.96 47.76 30.17
N TYR A 386 18.75 46.85 31.12
CA TYR A 386 17.41 46.40 31.51
C TYR A 386 16.64 47.49 32.28
N ASP A 387 15.63 48.11 31.65
CA ASP A 387 14.79 49.15 32.25
C ASP A 387 13.30 48.84 32.12
N ALA A 388 12.54 49.13 33.19
CA ALA A 388 11.12 48.82 33.28
C ALA A 388 10.22 49.69 32.38
N SER A 389 10.64 50.91 32.03
CA SER A 389 9.93 51.75 31.06
C SER A 389 10.19 51.31 29.63
N ILE A 390 11.41 50.91 29.28
CA ILE A 390 11.72 50.34 27.94
C ILE A 390 10.93 49.05 27.73
N LEU A 391 10.86 48.19 28.76
CA LEU A 391 10.02 46.99 28.76
C LEU A 391 8.53 47.31 28.52
N ALA A 392 8.01 48.37 29.12
CA ALA A 392 6.62 48.80 28.99
C ALA A 392 6.30 49.38 27.61
N ASP A 393 7.13 50.32 27.12
CA ASP A 393 6.99 50.94 25.79
C ASP A 393 7.02 49.88 24.68
N ASN A 394 7.89 48.88 24.81
CA ASN A 394 8.02 47.77 23.86
C ASN A 394 7.01 46.62 24.06
N PHE A 395 6.13 46.67 25.06
CA PHE A 395 5.24 45.53 25.37
C PHE A 395 4.16 45.32 24.29
N GLY A 396 3.53 46.41 23.84
CA GLY A 396 2.54 46.43 22.76
C GLY A 396 3.17 46.55 21.36
N PRO A 397 2.40 46.29 20.28
CA PRO A 397 2.89 46.32 18.89
C PRO A 397 3.02 47.74 18.32
N ASP A 398 3.92 47.90 17.35
CA ASP A 398 4.06 49.08 16.46
C ASP A 398 4.28 48.58 15.01
N PHE A 399 3.18 48.23 14.33
CA PHE A 399 3.24 47.60 13.01
C PHE A 399 3.50 48.61 11.89
N ARG A 400 4.78 48.86 11.60
CA ARG A 400 5.21 49.80 10.54
C ARG A 400 5.25 49.13 9.18
N GLY A 401 4.12 49.18 8.47
CA GLY A 401 3.98 48.63 7.12
C GLY A 401 3.95 47.10 7.06
N GLN A 402 3.63 46.44 8.18
CA GLN A 402 3.62 44.99 8.34
C GLN A 402 2.35 44.53 9.07
N THR A 403 2.11 43.23 9.13
CA THR A 403 1.00 42.62 9.90
C THR A 403 1.49 41.45 10.73
N PHE A 404 0.75 41.08 11.78
CA PHE A 404 1.08 39.94 12.65
C PHE A 404 1.44 38.66 11.87
N PHE A 405 0.63 38.29 10.87
CA PHE A 405 0.88 37.09 10.06
C PHE A 405 2.02 37.26 9.04
N SER A 406 2.30 38.48 8.57
CA SER A 406 3.51 38.72 7.76
C SER A 406 4.77 38.57 8.61
N VAL A 407 4.82 39.18 9.80
CA VAL A 407 5.93 39.01 10.76
C VAL A 407 6.10 37.54 11.17
N PHE A 408 5.00 36.81 11.41
CA PHE A 408 5.04 35.36 11.60
C PHE A 408 5.62 34.62 10.38
N SER A 409 5.25 34.99 9.15
CA SER A 409 5.76 34.34 7.93
C SER A 409 7.25 34.54 7.69
N ILE A 410 7.82 35.64 8.23
CA ILE A 410 9.26 35.93 8.24
C ILE A 410 9.96 35.16 9.37
N PHE A 411 9.32 34.99 10.54
CA PHE A 411 9.87 34.21 11.64
C PHE A 411 9.85 32.69 11.38
N PHE A 412 8.77 32.16 10.80
CA PHE A 412 8.50 30.72 10.74
C PHE A 412 9.60 29.84 10.10
N PRO A 413 10.46 30.29 9.16
CA PRO A 413 11.59 29.47 8.70
C PRO A 413 12.57 29.10 9.82
N ALA A 414 12.69 29.91 10.87
CA ALA A 414 13.62 29.69 11.96
C ALA A 414 13.48 28.30 12.64
N PRO A 415 12.31 27.88 13.16
CA PRO A 415 12.13 26.54 13.73
C PRO A 415 12.07 25.38 12.71
N THR A 416 12.24 25.58 11.39
CA THR A 416 11.99 24.50 10.39
C THR A 416 13.04 23.38 10.35
N GLY A 417 14.18 23.53 11.04
CA GLY A 417 15.28 22.57 10.98
C GLY A 417 15.04 21.17 11.55
N ILE A 418 13.87 20.88 12.14
CA ILE A 418 13.57 19.67 12.94
C ILE A 418 13.84 18.34 12.24
N LEU A 419 13.76 18.27 10.90
CA LEU A 419 13.98 17.03 10.14
C LEU A 419 15.47 16.71 9.88
N ALA A 420 16.40 17.61 10.24
CA ALA A 420 17.84 17.41 10.05
C ALA A 420 18.37 16.13 10.73
N GLY A 421 17.88 15.82 11.94
CA GLY A 421 18.24 14.60 12.67
C GLY A 421 17.62 13.32 12.11
N ALA A 422 16.54 13.41 11.32
CA ALA A 422 15.95 12.28 10.61
C ALA A 422 16.62 12.03 9.25
N ASN A 423 17.19 13.06 8.62
CA ASN A 423 17.91 12.95 7.35
C ASN A 423 19.15 12.04 7.43
N ILE A 424 19.73 11.86 8.62
CA ILE A 424 20.95 11.08 8.85
C ILE A 424 20.65 9.81 9.67
N SER A 425 19.45 9.26 9.48
CA SER A 425 18.97 8.06 10.18
C SER A 425 19.85 6.81 9.97
N GLY A 426 20.69 6.81 8.93
CA GLY A 426 21.62 5.73 8.59
C GLY A 426 22.90 5.71 9.40
N ASP A 427 23.48 6.88 9.69
CA ASP A 427 24.78 6.99 10.35
C ASP A 427 24.65 7.03 11.88
N LEU A 428 23.42 6.93 12.41
CA LEU A 428 23.14 6.75 13.83
C LEU A 428 23.42 5.32 14.29
N ALA A 429 23.88 5.15 15.53
CA ALA A 429 24.05 3.84 16.14
C ALA A 429 22.71 3.07 16.22
N VAL A 430 22.57 2.02 15.40
CA VAL A 430 21.32 1.26 15.14
C VAL A 430 20.55 0.89 16.41
N ARG A 431 21.25 0.41 17.45
CA ARG A 431 20.67 0.02 18.76
C ARG A 431 19.95 1.18 19.49
N SER A 432 20.20 2.43 19.09
CA SER A 432 19.66 3.65 19.71
C SER A 432 18.68 4.43 18.83
N SER A 433 18.66 4.22 17.50
CA SER A 433 18.05 5.16 16.54
C SER A 433 16.57 5.51 16.84
N LYS A 434 15.75 4.51 17.18
CA LYS A 434 14.33 4.68 17.58
C LYS A 434 14.11 5.59 18.79
N TRP A 435 15.08 5.69 19.70
CA TRP A 435 15.04 6.55 20.89
C TRP A 435 15.82 7.85 20.69
N ALA A 436 16.83 7.84 19.80
CA ALA A 436 17.67 8.97 19.48
C ALA A 436 16.91 10.07 18.74
N ILE A 437 16.13 9.71 17.70
CA ILE A 437 15.40 10.68 16.89
C ILE A 437 14.34 11.44 17.72
N PRO A 438 13.46 10.79 18.51
CA PRO A 438 12.49 11.51 19.35
C PRO A 438 13.15 12.39 20.42
N LYS A 439 14.13 11.86 21.16
CA LYS A 439 14.81 12.61 22.24
C LYS A 439 15.57 13.82 21.70
N GLY A 440 16.38 13.64 20.65
CA GLY A 440 17.18 14.72 20.08
C GLY A 440 16.33 15.79 19.41
N THR A 441 15.27 15.41 18.70
CA THR A 441 14.41 16.37 17.97
C THR A 441 13.54 17.20 18.93
N LEU A 442 12.85 16.56 19.87
CA LEU A 442 11.97 17.28 20.82
C LEU A 442 12.78 18.16 21.79
N LEU A 443 13.95 17.71 22.22
CA LEU A 443 14.85 18.52 23.06
C LEU A 443 15.46 19.70 22.27
N ALA A 444 15.80 19.52 20.99
CA ALA A 444 16.24 20.62 20.13
C ALA A 444 15.15 21.71 20.00
N ILE A 445 13.90 21.32 19.73
CA ILE A 445 12.76 22.26 19.63
C ILE A 445 12.56 23.02 20.95
N LEU A 446 12.64 22.34 22.09
CA LEU A 446 12.51 22.98 23.40
C LEU A 446 13.64 23.97 23.70
N ILE A 447 14.90 23.57 23.53
CA ILE A 447 16.07 24.44 23.79
C ILE A 447 16.05 25.66 22.86
N THR A 448 15.81 25.45 21.57
CA THR A 448 15.80 26.55 20.58
C THR A 448 14.64 27.50 20.80
N GLY A 449 13.43 26.99 21.08
CA GLY A 449 12.26 27.81 21.43
C GLY A 449 12.48 28.67 22.68
N LEU A 450 13.10 28.11 23.73
CA LEU A 450 13.46 28.87 24.94
C LEU A 450 14.51 29.95 24.64
N VAL A 451 15.49 29.70 23.77
CA VAL A 451 16.47 30.71 23.35
C VAL A 451 15.81 31.82 22.54
N TYR A 452 14.92 31.51 21.58
CA TYR A 452 14.16 32.53 20.84
C TYR A 452 13.29 33.40 21.76
N MET A 453 12.59 32.79 22.73
CA MET A 453 11.85 33.51 23.78
C MET A 453 12.76 34.41 24.62
N GLY A 454 13.92 33.90 25.06
CA GLY A 454 14.88 34.64 25.86
C GLY A 454 15.44 35.86 25.13
N VAL A 455 15.83 35.70 23.86
CA VAL A 455 16.31 36.81 23.00
C VAL A 455 15.21 37.83 22.74
N ALA A 456 13.97 37.37 22.49
CA ALA A 456 12.83 38.27 22.26
C ALA A 456 12.56 39.19 23.47
N ILE A 457 12.52 38.61 24.68
CA ILE A 457 12.29 39.35 25.91
C ILE A 457 13.49 40.25 26.25
N SER A 458 14.73 39.77 26.12
CA SER A 458 15.91 40.57 26.44
C SER A 458 16.06 41.76 25.50
N ALA A 459 15.87 41.58 24.19
CA ALA A 459 15.94 42.69 23.22
C ALA A 459 14.90 43.79 23.52
N GLY A 460 13.65 43.40 23.77
CA GLY A 460 12.59 44.35 24.10
C GLY A 460 12.74 45.01 25.48
N ALA A 461 13.48 44.41 26.40
CA ALA A 461 13.70 44.96 27.74
C ALA A 461 14.87 45.96 27.83
N CYS A 462 15.74 46.06 26.81
CA CYS A 462 16.96 46.88 26.89
C CYS A 462 17.29 47.73 25.65
N ILE A 463 16.51 47.65 24.57
CA ILE A 463 16.71 48.40 23.33
C ILE A 463 15.45 49.20 23.00
N VAL A 464 15.58 50.50 22.68
CA VAL A 464 14.44 51.31 22.22
C VAL A 464 14.11 51.08 20.73
N ARG A 465 12.86 51.36 20.33
CA ARG A 465 12.37 51.19 18.96
C ARG A 465 13.15 51.94 17.89
N ASP A 466 13.54 53.18 18.18
CA ASP A 466 14.19 54.10 17.27
C ASP A 466 15.35 54.81 17.99
N ALA A 467 16.46 55.01 17.29
CA ALA A 467 17.58 55.82 17.76
C ALA A 467 18.27 56.54 16.59
N THR A 468 18.80 57.74 16.87
CA THR A 468 19.41 58.63 15.87
C THR A 468 20.90 58.38 15.63
N GLY A 469 21.61 57.74 16.56
CA GLY A 469 23.07 57.57 16.51
C GLY A 469 23.88 58.79 16.97
N MET A 470 23.21 59.89 17.34
CA MET A 470 23.86 61.12 17.81
C MET A 470 24.03 61.15 19.33
N GLU A 471 25.06 61.83 19.83
CA GLU A 471 25.28 62.04 21.26
C GLU A 471 24.66 63.36 21.72
N SER A 472 23.80 63.31 22.74
CA SER A 472 23.15 64.48 23.34
C SER A 472 23.87 64.89 24.62
N ASN A 473 24.61 66.00 24.57
CA ASN A 473 25.28 66.60 25.75
C ASN A 473 24.29 67.34 26.69
N VAL A 474 23.01 66.96 26.70
CA VAL A 474 21.94 67.68 27.41
C VAL A 474 21.56 66.94 28.68
N THR A 475 22.00 67.46 29.83
CA THR A 475 21.53 67.01 31.14
C THR A 475 20.07 67.40 31.38
N LEU A 476 19.41 66.70 32.30
CA LEU A 476 17.95 66.62 32.47
C LEU A 476 17.33 67.95 32.99
N SER A 477 17.29 69.00 32.17
CA SER A 477 16.82 70.34 32.56
C SER A 477 16.27 71.15 31.39
N GLY A 478 15.15 70.70 30.79
CA GLY A 478 14.37 71.55 29.87
C GLY A 478 13.47 70.86 28.84
N LEU A 479 13.63 69.56 28.57
CA LEU A 479 12.82 68.88 27.54
C LEU A 479 11.48 68.35 28.08
N ASN A 480 10.39 68.85 27.51
CA ASN A 480 9.07 68.22 27.59
C ASN A 480 8.98 67.05 26.59
N CYS A 481 9.69 65.94 26.83
CA CYS A 481 9.65 64.74 25.98
C CYS A 481 9.13 63.51 26.77
N THR A 482 8.46 62.60 26.05
CA THR A 482 7.53 61.62 26.64
C THR A 482 7.98 60.16 26.58
N ASP A 483 9.08 59.86 25.91
CA ASP A 483 9.60 58.49 25.71
C ASP A 483 10.45 58.00 26.89
N ALA A 484 10.56 56.68 27.09
CA ALA A 484 11.48 56.07 28.06
C ALA A 484 12.94 56.57 27.92
N ALA A 485 13.39 56.88 26.71
CA ALA A 485 14.74 57.40 26.42
C ALA A 485 15.02 58.76 27.11
N CYS A 486 14.00 59.58 27.35
CA CYS A 486 14.14 60.90 27.97
C CYS A 486 14.72 60.84 29.39
N LYS A 487 14.47 59.74 30.12
CA LYS A 487 15.07 59.49 31.45
C LYS A 487 16.59 59.44 31.43
N PHE A 488 17.18 59.13 30.28
CA PHE A 488 18.62 58.96 30.08
C PHE A 488 19.27 60.15 29.33
N GLY A 489 18.54 61.25 29.11
CA GLY A 489 19.06 62.44 28.42
C GLY A 489 19.03 62.37 26.88
N TYR A 490 18.28 61.43 26.30
CA TYR A 490 18.12 61.28 24.85
C TYR A 490 16.68 61.53 24.42
N ASP A 491 16.50 62.36 23.39
CA ASP A 491 15.22 62.54 22.69
C ASP A 491 15.33 61.96 21.27
N PHE A 492 14.50 60.96 20.99
CA PHE A 492 14.39 60.32 19.67
C PHE A 492 13.01 60.58 19.01
N THR A 493 12.15 61.40 19.62
CA THR A 493 10.77 61.66 19.12
C THR A 493 10.77 62.30 17.74
N SER A 494 11.70 63.24 17.49
CA SER A 494 11.91 63.99 16.25
C SER A 494 12.18 63.13 15.00
N CYS A 495 12.49 61.85 15.21
CA CYS A 495 12.98 60.92 14.20
C CYS A 495 11.93 59.87 13.79
N ARG A 496 10.85 59.72 14.57
CA ARG A 496 9.73 58.80 14.30
C ARG A 496 8.90 59.25 13.08
N PRO A 497 8.32 58.31 12.32
CA PRO A 497 7.54 58.65 11.12
C PRO A 497 6.17 59.24 11.48
N VAL A 498 5.97 60.53 11.22
CA VAL A 498 4.67 61.20 11.35
C VAL A 498 3.76 60.80 10.18
N GLY A 499 3.01 59.71 10.36
CA GLY A 499 1.98 59.24 9.43
C GLY A 499 2.48 58.31 8.32
N GLY A 500 2.60 57.02 8.63
CA GLY A 500 2.69 55.92 7.64
C GLY A 500 3.98 55.82 6.80
N GLY A 501 4.85 56.83 6.81
CA GLY A 501 6.14 56.81 6.12
C GLY A 501 7.18 55.87 6.74
N LYS A 502 8.32 55.69 6.06
CA LYS A 502 9.50 55.08 6.66
C LYS A 502 10.07 56.01 7.74
N SER A 503 10.60 55.43 8.83
CA SER A 503 11.31 56.18 9.88
C SER A 503 12.53 56.90 9.28
N ALA A 504 12.88 58.08 9.82
CA ALA A 504 14.13 58.76 9.46
C ALA A 504 15.34 58.18 10.25
N CYS A 505 15.09 57.30 11.21
CA CYS A 505 16.09 56.76 12.10
C CYS A 505 16.94 55.66 11.45
N LYS A 506 18.22 55.63 11.83
CA LYS A 506 19.19 54.64 11.37
C LYS A 506 19.40 53.48 12.34
N PHE A 507 19.05 53.67 13.62
CA PHE A 507 19.28 52.70 14.69
C PHE A 507 18.01 52.43 15.51
N GLY A 508 18.12 51.55 16.50
CA GLY A 508 16.99 51.00 17.26
C GLY A 508 16.30 49.82 16.57
N LEU A 509 15.43 49.11 17.31
CA LEU A 509 14.85 47.81 16.93
C LEU A 509 14.20 47.76 15.53
N HIS A 510 13.64 48.86 15.01
CA HIS A 510 12.99 48.85 13.69
C HIS A 510 13.95 49.00 12.50
N ASN A 511 15.10 49.63 12.70
CA ASN A 511 15.86 50.26 11.62
C ASN A 511 17.26 49.65 11.43
N ASP A 512 17.87 49.12 12.50
CA ASP A 512 19.17 48.44 12.48
C ASP A 512 18.99 46.92 12.72
N PHE A 513 19.26 46.11 11.69
CA PHE A 513 19.21 44.66 11.77
C PHE A 513 20.41 44.05 12.53
N GLN A 514 21.52 44.78 12.65
CA GLN A 514 22.75 44.35 13.34
C GLN A 514 22.79 44.79 14.80
N VAL A 515 21.71 45.33 15.37
CA VAL A 515 21.67 45.87 16.75
C VAL A 515 22.05 44.83 17.83
N MET A 516 21.92 43.52 17.56
CA MET A 516 22.45 42.47 18.46
C MET A 516 23.98 42.49 18.59
N SER A 517 24.70 42.87 17.52
CA SER A 517 26.16 43.06 17.57
C SER A 517 26.52 44.25 18.44
N VAL A 518 25.78 45.37 18.34
CA VAL A 518 25.95 46.58 19.15
C VAL A 518 25.74 46.28 20.64
N VAL A 519 24.71 45.50 20.99
CA VAL A 519 24.41 45.14 22.39
C VAL A 519 25.46 44.20 22.99
N SER A 520 25.99 43.23 22.22
CA SER A 520 26.92 42.20 22.71
C SER A 520 28.21 42.74 23.35
N GLY A 521 28.84 41.92 24.21
CA GLY A 521 30.10 42.30 24.86
C GLY A 521 31.23 42.59 23.85
N PHE A 522 31.37 41.70 22.86
CA PHE A 522 32.32 41.85 21.75
C PHE A 522 31.62 41.64 20.40
N GLY A 523 31.39 42.74 19.66
CA GLY A 523 30.61 42.77 18.42
C GLY A 523 31.04 41.77 17.34
N PRO A 524 32.33 41.69 16.95
CA PRO A 524 32.79 40.81 15.86
C PRO A 524 32.52 39.31 16.10
N LEU A 525 32.38 38.88 17.36
CA LEU A 525 32.01 37.50 17.70
C LEU A 525 30.51 37.21 17.41
N ILE A 526 29.62 38.21 17.45
CA ILE A 526 28.27 38.04 16.93
C ILE A 526 28.31 37.85 15.41
N THR A 527 29.11 38.63 14.69
CA THR A 527 29.21 38.47 13.23
C THR A 527 29.82 37.13 12.83
N ALA A 528 30.82 36.63 13.57
CA ALA A 528 31.29 35.25 13.44
C ALA A 528 30.21 34.21 13.78
N GLY A 529 29.36 34.48 14.77
CA GLY A 529 28.18 33.68 15.11
C GLY A 529 27.13 33.66 13.99
N ILE A 530 26.89 34.79 13.33
CA ILE A 530 26.04 34.91 12.15
C ILE A 530 26.60 34.04 11.02
N PHE A 531 27.87 34.26 10.63
CA PHE A 531 28.52 33.47 9.58
C PHE A 531 28.49 31.97 9.87
N SER A 532 28.62 31.58 11.15
CA SER A 532 28.46 30.19 11.58
C SER A 532 27.04 29.67 11.33
N ALA A 533 26.02 30.37 11.85
CA ALA A 533 24.60 30.02 11.70
C ALA A 533 24.15 29.92 10.24
N THR A 534 24.53 30.90 9.41
CA THR A 534 24.12 30.95 8.00
C THR A 534 24.79 29.88 7.16
N LEU A 535 26.12 29.77 7.22
CA LEU A 535 26.87 28.82 6.40
C LEU A 535 26.61 27.37 6.81
N SER A 536 26.43 27.07 8.11
CA SER A 536 26.09 25.71 8.54
C SER A 536 24.70 25.29 8.08
N SER A 537 23.71 26.18 8.15
CA SER A 537 22.33 25.90 7.73
C SER A 537 22.20 25.80 6.20
N ALA A 538 22.93 26.66 5.47
CA ALA A 538 23.04 26.58 4.01
C ALA A 538 23.65 25.25 3.57
N LEU A 539 24.80 24.85 4.13
CA LEU A 539 25.49 23.61 3.78
C LEU A 539 24.66 22.37 4.12
N ALA A 540 24.03 22.34 5.30
CA ALA A 540 23.14 21.25 5.71
C ALA A 540 21.92 21.10 4.77
N SER A 541 21.33 22.22 4.33
CA SER A 541 20.21 22.22 3.38
C SER A 541 20.64 21.80 1.97
N LEU A 542 21.81 22.26 1.52
CA LEU A 542 22.42 21.94 0.22
C LEU A 542 22.78 20.46 0.07
N VAL A 543 23.16 19.79 1.17
CA VAL A 543 23.39 18.32 1.22
C VAL A 543 22.08 17.54 1.44
N SER A 544 21.09 18.12 2.12
CA SER A 544 19.78 17.51 2.37
C SER A 544 18.95 17.31 1.08
N ALA A 545 18.73 18.38 0.30
CA ALA A 545 17.83 18.33 -0.85
C ALA A 545 18.22 17.29 -1.92
N PRO A 546 19.50 17.18 -2.36
CA PRO A 546 19.93 16.18 -3.33
C PRO A 546 19.78 14.74 -2.85
N LYS A 547 20.04 14.47 -1.56
CA LYS A 547 19.90 13.11 -0.98
C LYS A 547 18.44 12.65 -0.96
N VAL A 548 17.54 13.53 -0.51
CA VAL A 548 16.08 13.30 -0.53
C VAL A 548 15.61 13.05 -1.96
N PHE A 549 16.04 13.89 -2.90
CA PHE A 549 15.65 13.78 -4.31
C PHE A 549 16.22 12.52 -4.99
N GLN A 550 17.47 12.15 -4.71
CA GLN A 550 18.08 10.91 -5.23
C GLN A 550 17.33 9.66 -4.73
N ALA A 551 16.98 9.61 -3.45
CA ALA A 551 16.23 8.49 -2.88
C ALA A 551 14.82 8.36 -3.48
N LEU A 552 14.12 9.49 -3.68
CA LEU A 552 12.85 9.55 -4.40
C LEU A 552 12.97 9.05 -5.85
N CYS A 553 14.05 9.44 -6.56
CA CYS A 553 14.28 9.01 -7.93
C CYS A 553 14.63 7.52 -8.05
N LYS A 554 15.33 6.95 -7.05
CA LYS A 554 15.66 5.51 -6.99
C LYS A 554 14.42 4.62 -6.80
N ASP A 555 13.38 5.11 -6.12
CA ASP A 555 12.08 4.41 -6.00
C ASP A 555 11.22 4.48 -7.29
N ASN A 556 11.66 5.17 -8.36
CA ASN A 556 11.01 5.25 -9.69
C ASN A 556 9.51 5.67 -9.72
N ILE A 557 9.02 6.29 -8.65
CA ILE A 557 7.62 6.73 -8.48
C ILE A 557 7.22 7.68 -9.63
N TYR A 558 8.01 8.73 -9.86
CA TYR A 558 7.83 9.70 -10.94
C TYR A 558 8.84 9.40 -12.08
N PRO A 559 8.40 8.98 -13.28
CA PRO A 559 9.31 8.47 -14.31
C PRO A 559 10.19 9.56 -14.94
N GLY A 560 9.70 10.80 -15.02
CA GLY A 560 10.43 11.91 -15.64
C GLY A 560 11.68 12.38 -14.87
N ILE A 561 11.83 12.00 -13.59
CA ILE A 561 12.98 12.42 -12.75
C ILE A 561 14.00 11.31 -12.49
N ALA A 562 13.78 10.08 -12.98
CA ALA A 562 14.70 8.95 -12.76
C ALA A 562 16.16 9.25 -13.17
N VAL A 563 16.35 10.17 -14.14
CA VAL A 563 17.64 10.72 -14.61
C VAL A 563 18.51 11.29 -13.47
N PHE A 564 17.90 11.77 -12.38
CA PHE A 564 18.57 12.33 -11.19
C PHE A 564 18.92 11.27 -10.12
N GLY A 565 18.43 10.03 -10.25
CA GLY A 565 18.71 8.95 -9.31
C GLY A 565 20.12 8.35 -9.40
N LYS A 566 20.81 8.54 -10.54
CA LYS A 566 22.17 8.01 -10.77
C LYS A 566 23.19 8.74 -9.88
N GLY A 567 23.81 7.99 -8.97
CA GLY A 567 24.98 8.42 -8.21
C GLY A 567 26.26 8.38 -9.04
N TYR A 568 27.26 9.14 -8.60
CA TYR A 568 28.59 9.24 -9.21
C TYR A 568 29.67 9.16 -8.11
N GLY A 569 30.86 8.69 -8.47
CA GLY A 569 31.97 8.50 -7.54
C GLY A 569 31.75 7.35 -6.54
N LYS A 570 32.80 7.03 -5.74
CA LYS A 570 32.80 5.91 -4.79
C LYS A 570 31.64 5.98 -3.77
N ASN A 571 31.25 7.19 -3.38
CA ASN A 571 30.21 7.46 -2.39
C ASN A 571 28.77 7.46 -2.97
N ASN A 572 28.57 7.16 -4.26
CA ASN A 572 27.26 7.21 -4.93
C ASN A 572 26.56 8.60 -4.88
N GLU A 573 27.33 9.68 -4.94
CA GLU A 573 26.83 11.04 -4.70
C GLU A 573 25.99 11.61 -5.86
N PRO A 574 24.89 12.33 -5.59
CA PRO A 574 23.94 12.78 -6.61
C PRO A 574 24.37 14.10 -7.27
N LEU A 575 25.45 14.12 -8.05
CA LEU A 575 25.95 15.32 -8.75
C LEU A 575 24.85 16.08 -9.52
N ARG A 576 23.95 15.35 -10.21
CA ARG A 576 22.80 15.95 -10.91
C ARG A 576 21.79 16.60 -9.97
N GLY A 577 21.60 16.05 -8.77
CA GLY A 577 20.74 16.62 -7.73
C GLY A 577 21.36 17.85 -7.07
N TYR A 578 22.68 17.86 -6.87
CA TYR A 578 23.43 19.05 -6.44
C TYR A 578 23.30 20.18 -7.46
N LEU A 579 23.50 19.91 -8.76
CA LEU A 579 23.34 20.92 -9.83
C LEU A 579 21.90 21.46 -9.92
N LEU A 580 20.89 20.61 -9.76
CA LEU A 580 19.48 21.05 -9.71
C LEU A 580 19.21 21.95 -8.49
N THR A 581 19.71 21.56 -7.32
CA THR A 581 19.57 22.33 -6.07
C THR A 581 20.28 23.68 -6.16
N PHE A 582 21.49 23.70 -6.73
CA PHE A 582 22.23 24.92 -7.03
C PHE A 582 21.46 25.86 -7.98
N GLY A 583 20.90 25.34 -9.07
CA GLY A 583 20.11 26.13 -10.03
C GLY A 583 18.86 26.76 -9.39
N ILE A 584 18.16 26.01 -8.53
CA ILE A 584 17.02 26.54 -7.75
C ILE A 584 17.51 27.60 -6.76
N ALA A 585 18.55 27.32 -5.97
CA ALA A 585 19.06 28.26 -4.98
C ALA A 585 19.53 29.58 -5.63
N LEU A 586 20.26 29.51 -6.75
CA LEU A 586 20.73 30.68 -7.48
C LEU A 586 19.58 31.55 -8.00
N ALA A 587 18.51 30.93 -8.52
CA ALA A 587 17.32 31.67 -8.97
C ALA A 587 16.64 32.47 -7.85
N PHE A 588 16.63 31.96 -6.61
CA PHE A 588 16.13 32.68 -5.45
C PHE A 588 17.13 33.68 -4.87
N ILE A 589 18.46 33.45 -4.96
CA ILE A 589 19.50 34.41 -4.55
C ILE A 589 19.42 35.71 -5.36
N VAL A 590 19.07 35.64 -6.65
CA VAL A 590 18.90 36.83 -7.53
C VAL A 590 17.79 37.79 -7.04
N ILE A 591 16.84 37.32 -6.23
CA ILE A 591 15.82 38.19 -5.59
C ILE A 591 16.47 39.15 -4.58
N ALA A 592 17.54 38.72 -3.90
CA ALA A 592 18.34 39.47 -2.92
C ALA A 592 17.61 40.00 -1.66
N GLU A 593 16.28 40.05 -1.61
CA GLU A 593 15.52 40.47 -0.44
C GLU A 593 15.09 39.29 0.45
N LEU A 594 15.74 39.12 1.61
CA LEU A 594 15.44 38.07 2.58
C LEU A 594 13.95 38.02 2.98
N ASN A 595 13.33 39.18 3.14
CA ASN A 595 11.95 39.33 3.62
C ASN A 595 10.90 38.88 2.57
N VAL A 596 11.28 38.78 1.29
CA VAL A 596 10.44 38.24 0.20
C VAL A 596 10.64 36.72 0.06
N ILE A 597 11.85 36.22 0.33
CA ILE A 597 12.18 34.79 0.23
C ILE A 597 11.60 34.00 1.43
N ALA A 598 11.62 34.57 2.64
CA ALA A 598 11.19 33.88 3.86
C ALA A 598 9.71 33.40 3.85
N PRO A 599 8.70 34.20 3.43
CA PRO A 599 7.32 33.75 3.33
C PRO A 599 7.11 32.58 2.34
N ILE A 600 7.90 32.53 1.27
CA ILE A 600 7.87 31.44 0.27
C ILE A 600 8.34 30.14 0.91
N ILE A 601 9.44 30.18 1.67
CA ILE A 601 9.96 29.04 2.43
C ILE A 601 8.94 28.57 3.46
N SER A 602 8.32 29.49 4.21
CA SER A 602 7.28 29.19 5.18
C SER A 602 6.11 28.43 4.57
N ASN A 603 5.63 28.83 3.38
CA ASN A 603 4.58 28.15 2.65
C ASN A 603 4.94 26.68 2.33
N PHE A 604 6.14 26.41 1.79
CA PHE A 604 6.56 25.05 1.47
C PHE A 604 6.83 24.16 2.69
N PHE A 605 7.40 24.70 3.78
CA PHE A 605 7.57 23.92 5.01
C PHE A 605 6.24 23.63 5.70
N LEU A 606 5.31 24.61 5.78
CA LEU A 606 3.95 24.39 6.30
C LEU A 606 3.21 23.30 5.49
N ALA A 607 3.31 23.32 4.15
CA ALA A 607 2.75 22.26 3.31
C ALA A 607 3.36 20.88 3.62
N SER A 608 4.69 20.81 3.79
CA SER A 608 5.37 19.55 4.13
C SER A 608 4.95 19.01 5.50
N TYR A 609 4.76 19.89 6.49
CA TYR A 609 4.35 19.52 7.84
C TYR A 609 2.86 19.14 7.91
N ALA A 610 2.00 19.86 7.18
CA ALA A 610 0.60 19.49 7.01
C ALA A 610 0.48 18.07 6.45
N LEU A 611 1.27 17.71 5.43
CA LEU A 611 1.29 16.37 4.85
C LEU A 611 1.84 15.30 5.81
N ILE A 612 2.93 15.56 6.53
CA ILE A 612 3.48 14.63 7.53
C ILE A 612 2.45 14.35 8.63
N ASN A 613 1.80 15.40 9.13
CA ASN A 613 0.79 15.28 10.18
C ASN A 613 -0.49 14.58 9.68
N PHE A 614 -0.98 14.91 8.48
CA PHE A 614 -2.17 14.29 7.88
C PHE A 614 -1.96 12.82 7.49
N SER A 615 -0.82 12.47 6.90
CA SER A 615 -0.52 11.08 6.50
C SER A 615 -0.38 10.15 7.70
N VAL A 616 0.21 10.62 8.80
CA VAL A 616 0.29 9.89 10.09
C VAL A 616 -1.09 9.67 10.71
N PHE A 617 -1.97 10.69 10.68
CA PHE A 617 -3.38 10.53 11.05
C PHE A 617 -4.09 9.50 10.15
N HIS A 618 -3.96 9.61 8.82
CA HIS A 618 -4.59 8.71 7.86
C HIS A 618 -4.13 7.24 8.02
N ALA A 619 -2.83 7.00 8.20
CA ALA A 619 -2.27 5.66 8.42
C ALA A 619 -2.79 5.01 9.71
N SER A 620 -3.08 5.83 10.73
CA SER A 620 -3.70 5.41 11.99
C SER A 620 -5.20 5.11 11.82
N LEU A 621 -5.94 6.00 11.15
CA LEU A 621 -7.38 5.83 10.86
C LEU A 621 -7.65 4.59 10.00
N ALA A 622 -6.74 4.26 9.07
CA ALA A 622 -6.82 3.07 8.23
C ALA A 622 -6.46 1.75 8.96
N ASN A 623 -6.05 1.80 10.23
CA ASN A 623 -5.60 0.64 11.03
C ASN A 623 -4.62 -0.28 10.28
N SER A 624 -3.70 0.31 9.49
CA SER A 624 -2.87 -0.48 8.58
C SER A 624 -1.90 -1.41 9.35
N PRO A 625 -1.81 -2.72 9.08
CA PRO A 625 -1.07 -3.67 9.94
C PRO A 625 0.42 -3.40 10.13
N GLY A 626 1.04 -2.63 9.22
CA GLY A 626 2.43 -2.16 9.27
C GLY A 626 2.64 -0.81 9.96
N TRP A 627 1.58 -0.17 10.47
CA TRP A 627 1.64 1.07 11.24
C TRP A 627 1.43 0.77 12.73
N ARG A 628 2.54 0.68 13.48
CA ARG A 628 2.56 0.37 14.93
C ARG A 628 3.54 1.30 15.66
N PRO A 629 3.27 2.61 15.74
CA PRO A 629 4.14 3.56 16.44
C PRO A 629 4.18 3.23 17.94
N SER A 630 5.37 3.11 18.51
CA SER A 630 5.58 2.86 19.94
C SER A 630 5.88 4.12 20.76
N PHE A 631 5.79 5.30 20.13
CA PHE A 631 6.03 6.58 20.79
C PHE A 631 4.90 6.95 21.76
N LYS A 632 5.19 6.96 23.08
CA LYS A 632 4.20 7.14 24.16
C LYS A 632 3.36 8.43 24.10
N TYR A 633 3.89 9.50 23.51
CA TYR A 633 3.17 10.79 23.38
C TYR A 633 2.50 10.98 22.00
N TYR A 634 2.36 9.92 21.21
CA TYR A 634 1.63 9.96 19.95
C TYR A 634 0.10 9.90 20.17
N ASN A 635 -0.65 10.73 19.45
CA ASN A 635 -2.11 10.66 19.35
C ASN A 635 -2.55 11.18 17.98
N MET A 636 -3.34 10.40 17.24
CA MET A 636 -3.79 10.73 15.88
C MET A 636 -4.53 12.07 15.80
N TRP A 637 -5.30 12.44 16.84
CA TRP A 637 -6.07 13.68 16.88
C TRP A 637 -5.20 14.91 17.03
N VAL A 638 -4.05 14.78 17.71
CA VAL A 638 -3.05 15.86 17.83
C VAL A 638 -2.38 16.09 16.48
N SER A 639 -2.05 15.02 15.75
CA SER A 639 -1.56 15.14 14.36
C SER A 639 -2.61 15.75 13.43
N LEU A 640 -3.89 15.39 13.52
CA LEU A 640 -4.96 16.03 12.74
C LEU A 640 -5.06 17.53 13.04
N ALA A 641 -5.06 17.91 14.32
CA ALA A 641 -5.07 19.32 14.73
C ALA A 641 -3.85 20.09 14.20
N GLY A 642 -2.66 19.48 14.23
CA GLY A 642 -1.45 20.04 13.63
C GLY A 642 -1.54 20.22 12.11
N ALA A 643 -2.14 19.27 11.39
CA ALA A 643 -2.34 19.37 9.95
C ALA A 643 -3.30 20.52 9.58
N ILE A 644 -4.41 20.65 10.31
CA ILE A 644 -5.38 21.75 10.14
C ILE A 644 -4.71 23.09 10.47
N LEU A 645 -3.99 23.18 11.59
CA LEU A 645 -3.26 24.40 11.99
C LEU A 645 -2.25 24.84 10.93
N CYS A 646 -1.44 23.91 10.40
CA CYS A 646 -0.48 24.22 9.33
C CYS A 646 -1.20 24.77 8.08
N CYS A 647 -2.29 24.13 7.67
CA CYS A 647 -3.06 24.53 6.48
C CYS A 647 -3.72 25.92 6.66
N VAL A 648 -4.36 26.16 7.80
CA VAL A 648 -5.00 27.46 8.11
C VAL A 648 -3.97 28.58 8.15
N VAL A 649 -2.84 28.38 8.84
CA VAL A 649 -1.75 29.38 8.89
C VAL A 649 -1.18 29.65 7.50
N MET A 650 -1.00 28.62 6.67
CA MET A 650 -0.53 28.74 5.29
C MET A 650 -1.47 29.60 4.43
N PHE A 651 -2.79 29.39 4.52
CA PHE A 651 -3.78 30.21 3.82
C PHE A 651 -3.84 31.66 4.31
N ILE A 652 -3.61 31.92 5.60
CA ILE A 652 -3.58 33.28 6.17
C ILE A 652 -2.32 34.05 5.72
N ILE A 653 -1.18 33.38 5.59
CA ILE A 653 0.07 34.00 5.09
C ILE A 653 -0.08 34.42 3.63
N ASN A 654 -0.51 33.50 2.75
CA ASN A 654 -0.74 33.79 1.34
C ASN A 654 -1.71 32.77 0.73
N TRP A 655 -2.98 33.17 0.57
CA TRP A 655 -4.04 32.29 0.11
C TRP A 655 -3.82 31.71 -1.29
N TRP A 656 -3.22 32.46 -2.23
CA TRP A 656 -3.03 31.99 -3.60
C TRP A 656 -1.82 31.04 -3.72
N ALA A 657 -0.76 31.30 -2.96
CA ALA A 657 0.40 30.39 -2.88
C ALA A 657 0.06 29.10 -2.09
N ALA A 658 -0.80 29.20 -1.07
CA ALA A 658 -1.37 28.06 -0.36
C ALA A 658 -2.29 27.22 -1.25
N LEU A 659 -3.14 27.86 -2.07
CA LEU A 659 -3.98 27.17 -3.03
C LEU A 659 -3.14 26.45 -4.10
N LEU A 660 -2.15 27.14 -4.68
CA LEU A 660 -1.27 26.57 -5.71
C LEU A 660 -0.49 25.36 -5.21
N THR A 661 0.11 25.46 -4.01
CA THR A 661 0.86 24.33 -3.41
C THR A 661 -0.05 23.14 -3.09
N ASN A 662 -1.24 23.37 -2.53
CA ASN A 662 -2.23 22.31 -2.30
C ASN A 662 -2.69 21.63 -3.60
N VAL A 663 -2.89 22.39 -4.69
CA VAL A 663 -3.25 21.83 -6.01
C VAL A 663 -2.11 21.00 -6.60
N ILE A 664 -0.86 21.44 -6.48
CA ILE A 664 0.33 20.66 -6.91
C ILE A 664 0.43 19.36 -6.10
N VAL A 665 0.30 19.44 -4.78
CA VAL A 665 0.33 18.29 -3.86
C VAL A 665 -0.77 17.28 -4.18
N LEU A 666 -2.02 17.74 -4.38
CA LEU A 666 -3.14 16.88 -4.74
C LEU A 666 -2.93 16.23 -6.11
N SER A 667 -2.38 16.97 -7.09
CA SER A 667 -2.06 16.45 -8.41
C SER A 667 -0.98 15.36 -8.37
N LEU A 668 0.06 15.54 -7.55
CA LEU A 668 1.11 14.54 -7.31
C LEU A 668 0.54 13.27 -6.64
N TYR A 669 -0.30 13.44 -5.61
CA TYR A 669 -0.96 12.33 -4.93
C TYR A 669 -1.86 11.52 -5.89
N ILE A 670 -2.72 12.19 -6.67
CA ILE A 670 -3.58 11.56 -7.67
C ILE A 670 -2.75 10.86 -8.75
N TYR A 671 -1.65 11.46 -9.21
CA TYR A 671 -0.76 10.84 -10.19
C TYR A 671 -0.19 9.50 -9.71
N VAL A 672 0.35 9.44 -8.48
CA VAL A 672 0.88 8.19 -7.91
C VAL A 672 -0.24 7.16 -7.68
N SER A 673 -1.39 7.62 -7.15
CA SER A 673 -2.57 6.77 -6.89
C SER A 673 -3.16 6.14 -8.15
N TYR A 674 -3.13 6.86 -9.29
CA TYR A 674 -3.56 6.34 -10.58
C TYR A 674 -2.51 5.42 -11.23
N LYS A 675 -1.22 5.80 -11.19
CA LYS A 675 -0.13 5.03 -11.79
C LYS A 675 0.09 3.67 -11.10
N LYS A 676 -0.14 3.59 -9.78
CA LYS A 676 0.10 2.40 -8.94
C LYS A 676 1.43 1.69 -9.24
N PRO A 677 2.58 2.35 -9.00
CA PRO A 677 3.88 1.73 -9.24
C PRO A 677 4.05 0.46 -8.40
N ASP A 678 4.55 -0.61 -9.01
CA ASP A 678 4.80 -1.91 -8.37
C ASP A 678 5.99 -1.82 -7.40
N VAL A 679 5.71 -1.32 -6.19
CA VAL A 679 6.69 -1.20 -5.09
C VAL A 679 6.50 -2.30 -4.06
N ASN A 680 7.60 -2.94 -3.65
CA ASN A 680 7.59 -4.11 -2.75
C ASN A 680 7.30 -3.78 -1.27
N TRP A 681 6.73 -2.62 -0.97
CA TRP A 681 6.25 -2.23 0.35
C TRP A 681 4.81 -1.73 0.24
N GLY A 682 3.91 -2.34 1.04
CA GLY A 682 2.48 -2.10 0.94
C GLY A 682 2.09 -0.66 1.28
N SER A 683 1.08 -0.15 0.56
CA SER A 683 0.51 1.17 0.83
C SER A 683 -0.55 1.14 1.94
N SER A 684 -0.67 2.26 2.68
CA SER A 684 -1.81 2.51 3.56
C SER A 684 -3.15 2.52 2.81
N THR A 685 -3.16 2.88 1.52
CA THR A 685 -4.35 2.80 0.65
C THR A 685 -4.75 1.36 0.35
N GLN A 686 -3.78 0.48 0.11
CA GLN A 686 -4.02 -0.96 -0.11
C GLN A 686 -4.61 -1.61 1.14
N ALA A 687 -4.04 -1.34 2.32
CA ALA A 687 -4.57 -1.83 3.59
C ALA A 687 -6.01 -1.36 3.83
N LEU A 688 -6.31 -0.09 3.52
CA LEU A 688 -7.68 0.45 3.60
C LEU A 688 -8.63 -0.28 2.63
N THR A 689 -8.22 -0.53 1.38
CA THR A 689 -9.08 -1.27 0.43
C THR A 689 -9.34 -2.71 0.87
N TYR A 690 -8.39 -3.39 1.52
CA TYR A 690 -8.61 -4.71 2.10
C TYR A 690 -9.61 -4.65 3.26
N HIS A 691 -9.45 -3.70 4.19
CA HIS A 691 -10.39 -3.51 5.30
C HIS A 691 -11.81 -3.16 4.81
N GLN A 692 -11.93 -2.31 3.79
CA GLN A 692 -13.21 -1.97 3.15
C GLN A 692 -13.85 -3.21 2.50
N ALA A 693 -13.09 -3.97 1.71
CA ALA A 693 -13.60 -5.19 1.07
C ALA A 693 -14.05 -6.25 2.09
N LEU A 694 -13.29 -6.44 3.18
CA LEU A 694 -13.66 -7.32 4.29
C LEU A 694 -14.94 -6.84 4.98
N THR A 695 -15.01 -5.55 5.33
CA THR A 695 -16.18 -4.96 6.02
C THR A 695 -17.45 -5.07 5.15
N GLN A 696 -17.35 -4.75 3.86
CA GLN A 696 -18.46 -4.87 2.90
C GLN A 696 -18.89 -6.32 2.70
N SER A 697 -17.95 -7.27 2.68
CA SER A 697 -18.25 -8.70 2.58
C SER A 697 -18.97 -9.23 3.82
N LEU A 698 -18.56 -8.80 5.02
CA LEU A 698 -19.23 -9.13 6.28
C LEU A 698 -20.63 -8.49 6.37
N GLN A 699 -20.80 -7.24 5.95
CA GLN A 699 -22.10 -6.58 5.86
C GLN A 699 -23.05 -7.31 4.89
N LEU A 700 -22.53 -7.78 3.75
CA LEU A 700 -23.31 -8.56 2.78
C LEU A 700 -23.78 -9.90 3.36
N CYS A 701 -23.03 -10.52 4.29
CA CYS A 701 -23.45 -11.75 4.98
C CYS A 701 -24.69 -11.55 5.87
N GLY A 702 -24.92 -10.35 6.40
CA GLY A 702 -26.10 -10.03 7.20
C GLY A 702 -27.40 -9.86 6.40
N VAL A 703 -27.35 -9.95 5.07
CA VAL A 703 -28.52 -9.78 4.19
C VAL A 703 -29.20 -11.12 3.92
N ALA A 704 -30.54 -11.14 3.97
CA ALA A 704 -31.35 -12.30 3.65
C ALA A 704 -31.45 -12.56 2.13
N ASP A 705 -31.63 -13.82 1.74
CA ASP A 705 -31.73 -14.20 0.33
C ASP A 705 -33.11 -13.86 -0.24
N HIS A 706 -33.15 -13.09 -1.32
CA HIS A 706 -34.38 -12.67 -1.99
C HIS A 706 -34.25 -12.87 -3.51
N ILE A 707 -35.35 -13.25 -4.17
CA ILE A 707 -35.39 -13.44 -5.63
C ILE A 707 -34.93 -12.17 -6.37
N LYS A 708 -35.30 -10.99 -5.86
CA LYS A 708 -34.88 -9.66 -6.38
C LYS A 708 -33.36 -9.45 -6.37
N THR A 709 -32.66 -10.03 -5.39
CA THR A 709 -31.20 -9.93 -5.24
C THR A 709 -30.44 -11.07 -5.92
N TYR A 710 -31.13 -12.07 -6.49
CA TYR A 710 -30.48 -13.16 -7.24
C TYR A 710 -29.64 -12.61 -8.39
N ARG A 711 -28.41 -13.11 -8.52
CA ARG A 711 -27.51 -12.85 -9.65
C ARG A 711 -26.85 -14.18 -10.05
N PRO A 712 -26.60 -14.45 -11.34
CA PRO A 712 -25.79 -15.60 -11.72
C PRO A 712 -24.36 -15.38 -11.20
N GLN A 713 -23.91 -16.29 -10.33
CA GLN A 713 -22.56 -16.32 -9.76
C GLN A 713 -21.88 -17.57 -10.31
N CYS A 714 -20.98 -17.40 -11.28
CA CYS A 714 -20.53 -18.51 -12.12
C CYS A 714 -19.16 -19.06 -11.69
N LEU A 715 -19.14 -20.34 -11.32
CA LEU A 715 -17.94 -21.18 -11.33
C LEU A 715 -17.75 -21.71 -12.75
N VAL A 716 -16.68 -21.33 -13.42
CA VAL A 716 -16.41 -21.67 -14.83
C VAL A 716 -15.21 -22.60 -14.90
N MET A 717 -15.42 -23.83 -15.39
CA MET A 717 -14.35 -24.83 -15.51
C MET A 717 -13.54 -24.61 -16.78
N THR A 718 -12.74 -23.53 -16.78
CA THR A 718 -11.88 -23.14 -17.91
C THR A 718 -10.67 -24.04 -18.07
N GLY A 719 -10.23 -24.72 -17.00
CA GLY A 719 -8.83 -25.14 -16.91
C GLY A 719 -7.93 -23.90 -16.84
N ALA A 720 -6.74 -23.97 -17.43
CA ALA A 720 -5.88 -22.79 -17.61
C ALA A 720 -6.64 -21.70 -18.41
N PRO A 721 -6.79 -20.45 -17.91
CA PRO A 721 -7.70 -19.46 -18.51
C PRO A 721 -7.36 -19.03 -19.94
N ASN A 722 -6.12 -19.27 -20.38
CA ASN A 722 -5.66 -19.07 -21.74
C ASN A 722 -6.15 -20.16 -22.71
N SER A 723 -6.32 -21.41 -22.27
CA SER A 723 -6.67 -22.55 -23.13
C SER A 723 -8.12 -22.55 -23.62
N ARG A 724 -9.07 -21.91 -22.91
CA ARG A 724 -10.51 -21.91 -23.25
C ARG A 724 -11.15 -20.51 -23.26
N PRO A 725 -10.66 -19.56 -24.10
CA PRO A 725 -11.07 -18.16 -24.08
C PRO A 725 -12.52 -17.94 -24.52
N ALA A 726 -13.09 -18.79 -25.38
CA ALA A 726 -14.51 -18.69 -25.78
C ALA A 726 -15.46 -18.79 -24.58
N LEU A 727 -15.25 -19.80 -23.72
CA LEU A 727 -16.01 -20.04 -22.51
C LEU A 727 -15.89 -18.84 -21.55
N LEU A 728 -14.66 -18.36 -21.35
CA LEU A 728 -14.34 -17.18 -20.56
C LEU A 728 -15.08 -15.92 -21.08
N HIS A 729 -15.02 -15.67 -22.39
CA HIS A 729 -15.64 -14.50 -23.02
C HIS A 729 -17.16 -14.54 -23.01
N LEU A 730 -17.77 -15.72 -23.16
CA LEU A 730 -19.23 -15.87 -23.12
C LEU A 730 -19.79 -15.72 -21.70
N VAL A 731 -19.15 -16.32 -20.68
CA VAL A 731 -19.59 -16.11 -19.28
C VAL A 731 -19.34 -14.67 -18.82
N HIS A 732 -18.22 -14.08 -19.23
CA HIS A 732 -17.97 -12.65 -19.00
C HIS A 732 -19.03 -11.76 -19.68
N ALA A 733 -19.70 -12.22 -20.74
CA ALA A 733 -20.77 -11.44 -21.36
C ALA A 733 -21.95 -11.22 -20.40
N PHE A 734 -22.46 -12.24 -19.71
CA PHE A 734 -23.61 -12.04 -18.80
C PHE A 734 -23.23 -11.62 -17.38
N THR A 735 -22.10 -12.10 -16.83
CA THR A 735 -21.66 -11.76 -15.46
C THR A 735 -21.13 -10.32 -15.31
N LYS A 736 -20.60 -9.68 -16.37
CA LYS A 736 -19.90 -8.38 -16.29
C LYS A 736 -20.76 -7.28 -15.66
N ASN A 737 -20.29 -6.81 -14.50
CA ASN A 737 -20.91 -5.82 -13.61
C ASN A 737 -22.31 -6.25 -13.08
N VAL A 738 -22.62 -7.55 -13.04
CA VAL A 738 -23.92 -8.09 -12.61
C VAL A 738 -23.75 -9.15 -11.51
N GLY A 739 -22.76 -10.03 -11.63
CA GLY A 739 -22.54 -11.14 -10.69
C GLY A 739 -21.07 -11.52 -10.57
N LEU A 740 -20.81 -12.52 -9.73
CA LEU A 740 -19.48 -13.10 -9.55
C LEU A 740 -19.10 -13.97 -10.75
N MET A 741 -17.82 -13.93 -11.13
CA MET A 741 -17.23 -14.87 -12.09
C MET A 741 -15.93 -15.42 -11.49
N LEU A 742 -15.78 -16.73 -11.50
CA LEU A 742 -14.71 -17.44 -10.82
C LEU A 742 -14.26 -18.62 -11.71
N CYS A 743 -13.02 -18.60 -12.16
CA CYS A 743 -12.43 -19.56 -13.09
C CYS A 743 -11.76 -20.69 -12.30
N GLY A 744 -12.38 -21.87 -12.33
CA GLY A 744 -11.87 -23.09 -11.73
C GLY A 744 -10.90 -23.82 -12.64
N HIS A 745 -9.75 -24.22 -12.09
CA HIS A 745 -8.78 -25.09 -12.75
C HIS A 745 -8.42 -26.22 -11.80
N VAL A 746 -8.85 -27.44 -12.13
CA VAL A 746 -8.34 -28.66 -11.49
C VAL A 746 -7.07 -29.08 -12.22
N ARG A 747 -5.92 -29.05 -11.55
CA ARG A 747 -4.74 -29.80 -12.00
C ARG A 747 -4.89 -31.25 -11.56
N VAL A 748 -4.98 -32.14 -12.54
CA VAL A 748 -4.93 -33.60 -12.37
C VAL A 748 -3.48 -33.99 -12.12
N SER A 749 -3.14 -34.54 -10.95
CA SER A 749 -1.76 -34.88 -10.58
C SER A 749 -1.69 -35.94 -9.47
N SER A 750 -1.39 -37.19 -9.84
CA SER A 750 -1.48 -38.36 -8.96
C SER A 750 -0.27 -38.64 -8.06
N ARG A 751 0.81 -37.83 -8.11
CA ARG A 751 2.02 -38.05 -7.30
C ARG A 751 2.77 -36.74 -7.03
N ARG A 752 3.10 -36.46 -5.76
CA ARG A 752 3.85 -35.28 -5.24
C ARG A 752 3.55 -33.96 -6.00
N PRO A 753 2.38 -33.34 -5.78
CA PRO A 753 1.97 -32.13 -6.51
C PRO A 753 2.80 -30.89 -6.14
N ASN A 754 3.23 -30.11 -7.14
CA ASN A 754 4.08 -28.93 -6.94
C ASN A 754 3.28 -27.71 -6.45
N PHE A 755 3.05 -27.64 -5.13
CA PHE A 755 2.38 -26.50 -4.48
C PHE A 755 3.15 -25.17 -4.59
N LYS A 756 4.47 -25.20 -4.83
CA LYS A 756 5.32 -24.02 -4.98
C LYS A 756 5.00 -23.30 -6.31
N GLU A 757 4.94 -24.06 -7.40
CA GLU A 757 4.51 -23.56 -8.72
C GLU A 757 3.03 -23.17 -8.78
N LEU A 758 2.16 -23.88 -8.05
CA LEU A 758 0.72 -23.59 -8.02
C LEU A 758 0.43 -22.13 -7.62
N ASN A 759 1.23 -21.58 -6.69
CA ASN A 759 1.10 -20.20 -6.23
C ASN A 759 1.65 -19.17 -7.24
N SER A 760 2.77 -19.45 -7.91
CA SER A 760 3.28 -18.57 -8.97
C SER A 760 2.35 -18.57 -10.19
N ASP A 761 1.80 -19.72 -10.56
CA ASP A 761 0.81 -19.83 -11.65
C ASP A 761 -0.51 -19.15 -11.30
N MET A 762 -0.97 -19.24 -10.04
CA MET A 762 -2.13 -18.47 -9.57
C MET A 762 -1.94 -16.97 -9.81
N LEU A 763 -0.77 -16.44 -9.52
CA LEU A 763 -0.43 -15.04 -9.78
C LEU A 763 -0.26 -14.74 -11.29
N ARG A 764 0.38 -15.64 -12.07
CA ARG A 764 0.54 -15.51 -13.53
C ARG A 764 -0.82 -15.41 -14.23
N TYR A 765 -1.72 -16.36 -13.97
CA TYR A 765 -3.05 -16.41 -14.58
C TYR A 765 -3.99 -15.30 -14.07
N GLN A 766 -3.92 -14.91 -12.79
CA GLN A 766 -4.72 -13.79 -12.29
C GLN A 766 -4.29 -12.45 -12.90
N ARG A 767 -2.97 -12.21 -13.11
CA ARG A 767 -2.47 -11.05 -13.88
C ARG A 767 -2.96 -11.09 -15.34
N TRP A 768 -2.89 -12.25 -16.00
CA TRP A 768 -3.37 -12.43 -17.38
C TRP A 768 -4.87 -12.10 -17.53
N LEU A 769 -5.72 -12.55 -16.59
CA LEU A 769 -7.15 -12.21 -16.57
C LEU A 769 -7.39 -10.70 -16.42
N LEU A 770 -6.65 -10.04 -15.52
CA LEU A 770 -6.73 -8.60 -15.29
C LEU A 770 -6.30 -7.80 -16.53
N ASN A 771 -5.18 -8.17 -17.15
CA ASN A 771 -4.67 -7.55 -18.39
C ASN A 771 -5.69 -7.67 -19.54
N ASN A 772 -6.38 -8.81 -19.66
CA ASN A 772 -7.43 -9.04 -20.65
C ASN A 772 -8.79 -8.39 -20.28
N SER A 773 -8.86 -7.56 -19.23
CA SER A 773 -10.06 -6.89 -18.71
C SER A 773 -11.19 -7.83 -18.26
N SER A 774 -10.86 -9.11 -18.00
CA SER A 774 -11.80 -10.11 -17.49
C SER A 774 -11.97 -9.94 -15.99
N LYS A 775 -13.17 -9.54 -15.57
CA LYS A 775 -13.54 -9.41 -14.14
C LYS A 775 -13.84 -10.77 -13.53
N ALA A 776 -12.81 -11.60 -13.38
CA ALA A 776 -12.91 -12.94 -12.81
C ALA A 776 -11.76 -13.20 -11.82
N PHE A 777 -12.07 -13.98 -10.79
CA PHE A 777 -11.08 -14.56 -9.89
C PHE A 777 -10.62 -15.92 -10.42
N TYR A 778 -9.35 -16.29 -10.22
CA TYR A 778 -8.82 -17.60 -10.58
C TYR A 778 -8.58 -18.45 -9.33
N THR A 779 -9.09 -19.69 -9.34
CA THR A 779 -8.92 -20.65 -8.24
C THR A 779 -8.37 -21.96 -8.78
N PRO A 780 -7.04 -22.20 -8.64
CA PRO A 780 -6.48 -23.51 -8.90
C PRO A 780 -6.72 -24.44 -7.72
N VAL A 781 -7.01 -25.72 -8.01
CA VAL A 781 -7.02 -26.82 -7.05
C VAL A 781 -6.24 -27.99 -7.66
N VAL A 782 -5.74 -28.89 -6.82
CA VAL A 782 -5.06 -30.11 -7.26
C VAL A 782 -5.82 -31.30 -6.72
N ALA A 783 -6.03 -32.31 -7.57
CA ALA A 783 -6.75 -33.54 -7.24
C ALA A 783 -6.25 -34.68 -8.13
N GLU A 784 -6.62 -35.91 -7.77
CA GLU A 784 -6.39 -37.08 -8.63
C GLU A 784 -7.37 -37.11 -9.80
N ASP A 785 -8.60 -36.65 -9.59
CA ASP A 785 -9.69 -36.62 -10.59
C ASP A 785 -10.27 -35.22 -10.80
N LEU A 786 -10.72 -34.95 -12.02
CA LEU A 786 -11.52 -33.75 -12.36
C LEU A 786 -12.78 -33.63 -11.50
N ARG A 787 -13.46 -34.76 -11.21
CA ARG A 787 -14.65 -34.81 -10.36
C ARG A 787 -14.36 -34.35 -8.94
N GLN A 788 -13.38 -34.99 -8.28
CA GLN A 788 -12.99 -34.68 -6.90
C GLN A 788 -12.52 -33.22 -6.75
N GLY A 789 -11.66 -32.74 -7.65
CA GLY A 789 -11.23 -31.34 -7.65
C GLY A 789 -12.38 -30.35 -7.86
N THR A 790 -13.38 -30.71 -8.67
CA THR A 790 -14.57 -29.87 -8.87
C THR A 790 -15.51 -29.89 -7.66
N GLN A 791 -15.62 -31.00 -6.93
CA GLN A 791 -16.36 -31.06 -5.66
C GLN A 791 -15.77 -30.09 -4.63
N TYR A 792 -14.44 -30.02 -4.50
CA TYR A 792 -13.78 -29.02 -3.63
C TYR A 792 -14.18 -27.58 -4.00
N LEU A 793 -14.23 -27.27 -5.30
CA LEU A 793 -14.67 -25.95 -5.78
C LEU A 793 -16.17 -25.69 -5.54
N LEU A 794 -17.04 -26.69 -5.73
CA LEU A 794 -18.49 -26.56 -5.49
C LEU A 794 -18.83 -26.34 -4.00
N GLN A 795 -18.04 -26.89 -3.08
CA GLN A 795 -18.26 -26.76 -1.64
C GLN A 795 -17.56 -25.53 -1.03
N ALA A 796 -16.33 -25.22 -1.45
CA ALA A 796 -15.46 -24.27 -0.76
C ALA A 796 -15.17 -22.97 -1.52
N ALA A 797 -15.54 -22.81 -2.80
CA ALA A 797 -15.21 -21.60 -3.54
C ALA A 797 -16.03 -20.37 -3.09
N GLY A 798 -15.34 -19.23 -2.97
CA GLY A 798 -15.95 -17.95 -2.61
C GLY A 798 -15.97 -17.67 -1.10
N LEU A 799 -16.56 -16.54 -0.72
CA LEU A 799 -16.57 -16.06 0.67
C LEU A 799 -17.93 -15.47 1.06
N GLY A 800 -18.50 -15.91 2.19
CA GLY A 800 -19.82 -15.44 2.65
C GLY A 800 -20.91 -15.64 1.59
N ARG A 801 -21.57 -14.55 1.19
CA ARG A 801 -22.54 -14.51 0.07
C ARG A 801 -21.90 -14.45 -1.33
N LEU A 802 -20.60 -14.18 -1.44
CA LEU A 802 -19.85 -14.20 -2.69
C LEU A 802 -19.37 -15.62 -3.02
N ARG A 803 -20.31 -16.56 -3.10
CA ARG A 803 -20.12 -17.94 -3.56
C ARG A 803 -20.67 -18.10 -4.99
N PRO A 804 -20.20 -19.10 -5.77
CA PRO A 804 -20.89 -19.47 -7.00
C PRO A 804 -22.24 -20.15 -6.71
N ASN A 805 -23.16 -20.06 -7.67
CA ASN A 805 -24.48 -20.71 -7.66
C ASN A 805 -24.80 -21.38 -9.00
N THR A 806 -23.96 -21.17 -10.01
CA THR A 806 -24.08 -21.73 -11.36
C THR A 806 -22.72 -22.33 -11.76
N LEU A 807 -22.69 -23.63 -12.07
CA LEU A 807 -21.54 -24.31 -12.65
C LEU A 807 -21.59 -24.18 -14.19
N VAL A 808 -20.50 -23.75 -14.81
CA VAL A 808 -20.39 -23.60 -16.26
C VAL A 808 -19.26 -24.47 -16.82
N LEU A 809 -19.61 -25.36 -17.74
CA LEU A 809 -18.74 -26.36 -18.34
C LEU A 809 -18.59 -26.12 -19.85
N GLY A 810 -17.46 -26.57 -20.41
CA GLY A 810 -17.38 -26.89 -21.83
C GLY A 810 -17.90 -28.30 -22.10
N PHE A 811 -18.47 -28.54 -23.28
CA PHE A 811 -18.85 -29.87 -23.75
C PHE A 811 -17.60 -30.69 -24.13
N LYS A 812 -17.52 -31.96 -23.69
CA LYS A 812 -16.44 -32.90 -24.06
C LYS A 812 -16.73 -33.50 -25.45
N ASN A 813 -16.23 -32.87 -26.52
CA ASN A 813 -16.45 -33.32 -27.90
C ASN A 813 -15.77 -34.67 -28.21
N ASP A 814 -14.70 -34.98 -27.50
CA ASP A 814 -13.76 -36.10 -27.63
C ASP A 814 -14.20 -37.39 -26.88
N TRP A 815 -15.41 -37.41 -26.31
CA TRP A 815 -15.93 -38.49 -25.45
C TRP A 815 -15.99 -39.89 -26.10
N ARG A 816 -15.90 -39.99 -27.44
CA ARG A 816 -15.86 -41.24 -28.21
C ARG A 816 -14.45 -41.70 -28.59
N ILE A 817 -13.43 -40.93 -28.22
CA ILE A 817 -12.01 -41.15 -28.59
C ILE A 817 -11.13 -41.33 -27.35
N GLY A 818 -11.41 -40.58 -26.27
CA GLY A 818 -10.74 -40.72 -24.97
C GLY A 818 -11.26 -41.88 -24.11
N ASP A 819 -10.73 -42.00 -22.89
CA ASP A 819 -11.18 -43.02 -21.91
C ASP A 819 -12.64 -42.77 -21.49
N ILE A 820 -13.45 -43.83 -21.50
CA ILE A 820 -14.86 -43.79 -21.12
C ILE A 820 -15.06 -43.42 -19.64
N LYS A 821 -14.06 -43.66 -18.78
CA LYS A 821 -14.04 -43.24 -17.37
C LYS A 821 -14.10 -41.71 -17.22
N GLU A 822 -13.53 -40.97 -18.17
CA GLU A 822 -13.65 -39.50 -18.18
C GLU A 822 -15.08 -39.03 -18.48
N VAL A 823 -15.87 -39.85 -19.19
CA VAL A 823 -17.29 -39.57 -19.45
C VAL A 823 -18.12 -39.81 -18.20
N GLU A 824 -17.82 -40.88 -17.45
CA GLU A 824 -18.49 -41.14 -16.16
C GLU A 824 -18.16 -40.04 -15.13
N THR A 825 -16.90 -39.62 -15.00
CA THR A 825 -16.53 -38.52 -14.09
C THR A 825 -17.14 -37.19 -14.51
N TYR A 826 -17.24 -36.88 -15.82
CA TYR A 826 -17.90 -35.69 -16.34
C TYR A 826 -19.41 -35.68 -16.04
N ILE A 827 -20.12 -36.80 -16.25
CA ILE A 827 -21.56 -36.91 -15.98
C ILE A 827 -21.85 -36.91 -14.47
N ASN A 828 -21.06 -37.63 -13.67
CA ASN A 828 -21.23 -37.61 -12.22
C ASN A 828 -20.92 -36.24 -11.61
N LEU A 829 -19.98 -35.48 -12.16
CA LEU A 829 -19.73 -34.07 -11.81
C LEU A 829 -20.97 -33.20 -12.06
N MET A 830 -21.75 -33.46 -13.14
CA MET A 830 -23.03 -32.78 -13.35
C MET A 830 -24.06 -33.14 -12.27
N HIS A 831 -24.15 -34.42 -11.91
CA HIS A 831 -25.07 -34.87 -10.85
C HIS A 831 -24.71 -34.27 -9.50
N ASP A 832 -23.44 -34.31 -9.12
CA ASP A 832 -22.96 -33.73 -7.86
C ASP A 832 -23.27 -32.21 -7.79
N ALA A 833 -23.19 -31.48 -8.92
CA ALA A 833 -23.59 -30.08 -8.99
C ALA A 833 -25.10 -29.86 -8.76
N PHE A 834 -25.96 -30.73 -9.30
CA PHE A 834 -27.39 -30.71 -9.00
C PHE A 834 -27.69 -31.09 -7.54
N ASP A 835 -26.93 -32.03 -6.97
CA ASP A 835 -27.05 -32.44 -5.56
C ASP A 835 -26.71 -31.27 -4.61
N PHE A 836 -25.78 -30.38 -4.98
CA PHE A 836 -25.50 -29.11 -4.27
C PHE A 836 -26.44 -27.94 -4.61
N GLN A 837 -27.55 -28.18 -5.35
CA GLN A 837 -28.49 -27.15 -5.81
C GLN A 837 -27.87 -26.02 -6.65
N TYR A 838 -26.84 -26.32 -7.44
CA TYR A 838 -26.32 -25.38 -8.44
C TYR A 838 -27.17 -25.42 -9.72
N GLY A 839 -27.28 -24.28 -10.39
CA GLY A 839 -27.61 -24.28 -11.82
C GLY A 839 -26.45 -24.85 -12.63
N VAL A 840 -26.71 -25.59 -13.71
CA VAL A 840 -25.66 -26.15 -14.57
C VAL A 840 -25.82 -25.64 -15.99
N VAL A 841 -24.70 -25.25 -16.60
CA VAL A 841 -24.64 -24.72 -17.96
C VAL A 841 -23.53 -25.42 -18.74
N ILE A 842 -23.83 -25.99 -19.91
CA ILE A 842 -22.82 -26.49 -20.85
C ILE A 842 -22.80 -25.60 -22.10
N LEU A 843 -21.61 -25.13 -22.49
CA LEU A 843 -21.37 -24.55 -23.82
C LEU A 843 -20.81 -25.62 -24.77
N ARG A 844 -21.40 -25.76 -25.96
CA ARG A 844 -20.84 -26.51 -27.09
C ARG A 844 -20.60 -25.60 -28.29
N LEU A 845 -19.43 -25.78 -28.91
CA LEU A 845 -19.07 -25.23 -30.23
C LEU A 845 -18.78 -26.41 -31.18
N ARG A 846 -18.89 -26.18 -32.49
CA ARG A 846 -18.69 -27.21 -33.52
C ARG A 846 -17.25 -27.74 -33.52
N GLU A 847 -16.28 -26.84 -33.54
CA GLU A 847 -14.85 -27.14 -33.64
C GLU A 847 -14.25 -27.59 -32.29
N GLY A 848 -14.90 -27.29 -31.17
CA GLY A 848 -14.39 -27.52 -29.82
C GLY A 848 -14.11 -26.22 -29.05
N LEU A 849 -13.44 -26.34 -27.90
CA LEU A 849 -13.22 -25.25 -26.96
C LEU A 849 -11.76 -25.11 -26.48
N ASP A 850 -10.91 -26.09 -26.75
CA ASP A 850 -9.55 -26.18 -26.19
C ASP A 850 -8.49 -25.85 -27.23
N ILE A 851 -7.53 -25.01 -26.83
CA ILE A 851 -6.46 -24.44 -27.68
C ILE A 851 -5.08 -24.77 -27.09
N SER A 852 -5.01 -25.62 -26.05
CA SER A 852 -3.77 -25.93 -25.32
C SER A 852 -2.66 -26.46 -26.23
N HIS A 853 -2.99 -27.27 -27.23
CA HIS A 853 -2.03 -27.84 -28.19
C HIS A 853 -1.40 -26.80 -29.14
N ILE A 854 -2.07 -25.68 -29.41
CA ILE A 854 -1.53 -24.60 -30.26
C ILE A 854 -0.71 -23.62 -29.41
N GLN A 855 -1.16 -23.30 -28.19
CA GLN A 855 -0.50 -22.29 -27.36
C GLN A 855 0.84 -22.75 -26.79
N GLY A 856 1.05 -24.07 -26.61
CA GLY A 856 2.31 -24.64 -26.14
C GLY A 856 3.53 -24.36 -27.04
N GLN A 857 3.32 -23.84 -28.25
CA GLN A 857 4.39 -23.48 -29.18
C GLN A 857 4.80 -21.99 -29.09
N ASP A 858 3.94 -21.12 -28.53
CA ASP A 858 4.14 -19.66 -28.44
C ASP A 858 4.74 -19.19 -27.09
N ASP A 859 4.75 -20.03 -26.04
CA ASP A 859 5.32 -19.73 -24.70
C ASP A 859 6.84 -19.44 -24.73
N SER A 860 7.50 -19.64 -25.88
CA SER A 860 8.89 -19.22 -26.15
C SER A 860 9.04 -17.73 -26.53
N SER A 861 7.94 -17.01 -26.80
CA SER A 861 7.95 -15.64 -27.34
C SER A 861 7.11 -14.62 -26.57
N ALA A 862 6.24 -15.08 -25.67
CA ALA A 862 5.37 -14.21 -24.86
C ALA A 862 6.06 -13.77 -23.56
N MET A 863 6.41 -12.47 -23.48
CA MET A 863 7.14 -11.82 -22.38
C MET A 863 8.62 -12.24 -22.23
N LYS A 864 9.50 -11.45 -22.86
CA LYS A 864 10.77 -11.12 -22.20
C LYS A 864 10.45 -10.37 -20.91
N ASP A 865 10.51 -11.07 -19.78
CA ASP A 865 10.79 -10.39 -18.51
C ASP A 865 12.13 -9.67 -18.62
N VAL A 866 12.26 -8.51 -17.96
CA VAL A 866 13.53 -7.79 -17.86
C VAL A 866 14.38 -8.46 -16.78
N VAL A 867 14.81 -9.69 -17.06
CA VAL A 867 16.01 -10.25 -16.45
C VAL A 867 17.17 -9.40 -16.95
N VAL A 868 17.78 -8.64 -16.06
CA VAL A 868 19.01 -7.89 -16.37
C VAL A 868 20.15 -8.89 -16.42
N SER A 869 20.36 -9.48 -17.59
CA SER A 869 21.62 -10.18 -17.91
C SER A 869 22.76 -9.17 -17.77
N VAL A 870 23.70 -9.45 -16.88
CA VAL A 870 24.86 -8.60 -16.65
C VAL A 870 25.89 -8.89 -17.75
N ASP A 871 25.79 -8.19 -18.86
CA ASP A 871 26.76 -8.28 -19.96
C ASP A 871 28.12 -7.69 -19.54
N MET A 872 28.96 -8.55 -18.93
CA MET A 872 30.38 -8.31 -18.73
C MET A 872 31.16 -8.75 -19.97
N SER A 873 31.31 -7.87 -20.96
CA SER A 873 32.19 -8.12 -22.10
C SER A 873 32.74 -6.84 -22.73
N LYS A 874 33.88 -6.36 -22.22
CA LYS A 874 35.00 -5.70 -22.93
C LYS A 874 36.02 -5.15 -21.90
N ASP A 875 37.34 -5.18 -22.11
CA ASP A 875 38.15 -5.61 -23.27
C ASP A 875 39.34 -6.46 -22.80
N SER A 876 39.85 -7.38 -23.64
CA SER A 876 41.27 -7.80 -23.70
C SER A 876 41.50 -8.70 -24.92
N ASP A 877 42.62 -8.49 -25.62
CA ASP A 877 43.05 -9.26 -26.80
C ASP A 877 43.80 -10.57 -26.42
N GLY A 878 43.86 -11.58 -27.31
CA GLY A 878 44.58 -12.82 -27.02
C GLY A 878 44.42 -13.99 -28.02
N ASP A 879 45.12 -13.89 -29.15
CA ASP A 879 45.59 -14.92 -30.11
C ASP A 879 45.05 -16.38 -30.15
N SER A 880 44.85 -16.86 -31.40
CA SER A 880 44.95 -18.27 -31.88
C SER A 880 44.08 -19.37 -31.21
N SER A 881 43.22 -20.12 -31.93
CA SER A 881 43.59 -21.02 -33.04
C SER A 881 42.36 -21.77 -33.62
N ARG A 882 42.50 -22.37 -34.81
CA ARG A 882 41.53 -23.32 -35.43
C ARG A 882 42.10 -24.74 -35.34
N PRO A 883 41.29 -25.80 -35.12
CA PRO A 883 40.68 -26.57 -36.25
C PRO A 883 39.26 -27.12 -35.93
N SER A 884 38.50 -27.83 -36.80
CA SER A 884 38.39 -27.83 -38.28
C SER A 884 37.24 -28.75 -38.74
N SER A 885 36.38 -28.29 -39.67
CA SER A 885 35.48 -29.12 -40.53
C SER A 885 34.32 -29.89 -39.83
N LYS A 886 33.24 -30.35 -40.49
CA LYS A 886 32.89 -30.46 -41.93
C LYS A 886 31.47 -29.93 -42.27
N ALA A 887 31.34 -29.66 -43.58
CA ALA A 887 30.19 -29.54 -44.49
C ALA A 887 28.90 -30.37 -44.16
N THR A 888 27.73 -30.14 -44.78
CA THR A 888 27.46 -29.49 -46.10
C THR A 888 26.06 -28.85 -46.17
N SER A 889 25.87 -27.81 -47.00
CA SER A 889 24.57 -27.16 -47.24
C SER A 889 24.26 -26.93 -48.73
N VAL A 890 23.11 -27.42 -49.21
CA VAL A 890 22.62 -27.42 -50.61
C VAL A 890 21.08 -27.46 -50.52
N GLN A 891 20.25 -26.61 -51.16
CA GLN A 891 20.50 -25.58 -52.18
C GLN A 891 19.33 -24.56 -52.32
N ASN A 892 19.56 -23.53 -53.14
CA ASN A 892 18.61 -22.76 -53.97
C ASN A 892 17.63 -21.74 -53.36
N SER A 893 17.91 -20.47 -53.69
CA SER A 893 16.92 -19.48 -54.15
C SER A 893 17.59 -18.60 -55.21
N PRO A 894 16.92 -18.23 -56.31
CA PRO A 894 17.54 -17.41 -57.36
C PRO A 894 17.61 -15.92 -56.95
N ALA A 895 18.64 -15.23 -57.44
CA ALA A 895 18.83 -13.78 -57.28
C ALA A 895 17.98 -12.97 -58.28
N VAL A 896 18.07 -11.62 -58.23
CA VAL A 896 18.45 -10.74 -59.38
C VAL A 896 18.34 -9.24 -59.02
N GLN A 897 19.47 -8.51 -59.14
CA GLN A 897 19.62 -7.06 -59.50
C GLN A 897 19.06 -5.94 -58.57
N LYS A 898 19.56 -4.69 -58.59
CA LYS A 898 20.87 -4.12 -59.01
C LYS A 898 21.04 -2.64 -58.52
N ASP A 899 22.21 -2.35 -57.94
CA ASP A 899 23.09 -1.14 -57.84
C ASP A 899 22.59 0.32 -57.63
N GLU A 900 23.53 1.11 -57.06
CA GLU A 900 23.83 2.57 -57.22
C GLU A 900 22.98 3.69 -56.53
N ASP A 901 23.44 4.06 -55.33
CA ASP A 901 23.97 5.37 -54.88
C ASP A 901 23.40 6.73 -55.40
N GLU A 902 23.00 7.63 -54.49
CA GLU A 902 23.61 8.98 -54.35
C GLU A 902 23.27 9.67 -52.98
N ASP A 903 23.69 10.93 -52.82
CA ASP A 903 24.04 11.62 -51.57
C ASP A 903 22.92 12.39 -50.81
N GLY A 904 23.20 12.80 -49.55
CA GLY A 904 22.76 14.13 -49.07
C GLY A 904 21.74 14.32 -47.91
N LYS A 905 22.27 14.53 -46.69
CA LYS A 905 21.80 15.48 -45.63
C LYS A 905 20.38 15.39 -45.03
N ALA A 906 20.32 14.74 -43.85
CA ALA A 906 19.67 15.16 -42.59
C ALA A 906 18.34 15.96 -42.55
N TYR A 907 17.32 15.38 -41.90
CA TYR A 907 16.47 16.05 -40.89
C TYR A 907 15.83 15.02 -39.93
N THR A 908 15.66 15.35 -38.65
CA THR A 908 15.20 14.39 -37.61
C THR A 908 13.92 14.83 -36.88
N ARG A 909 12.76 14.26 -37.26
CA ARG A 909 11.58 13.97 -36.39
C ARG A 909 10.49 13.19 -37.17
N PRO A 910 9.50 12.55 -36.51
CA PRO A 910 9.41 11.09 -36.64
C PRO A 910 8.13 10.60 -37.34
N LEU A 911 8.22 9.44 -37.99
CA LEU A 911 7.07 8.72 -38.51
C LEU A 911 7.02 7.26 -38.05
N LEU A 912 5.81 6.86 -37.67
CA LEU A 912 5.40 5.52 -37.28
C LEU A 912 5.83 4.48 -38.33
N LYS A 913 6.72 3.55 -37.95
CA LYS A 913 6.91 2.30 -38.68
C LYS A 913 6.55 1.12 -37.79
N LYS A 914 5.35 0.59 -38.03
CA LYS A 914 4.83 -0.65 -37.43
C LYS A 914 5.67 -1.81 -37.95
N GLU A 915 6.61 -2.29 -37.15
CA GLU A 915 7.49 -3.40 -37.57
C GLU A 915 6.69 -4.69 -37.81
N LYS A 916 7.25 -5.54 -38.68
CA LYS A 916 6.56 -6.73 -39.18
C LYS A 916 6.61 -7.84 -38.12
N ARG A 917 5.53 -8.63 -38.04
CA ARG A 917 5.57 -9.93 -37.37
C ARG A 917 6.65 -10.81 -38.01
N SER A 918 7.30 -11.63 -37.19
CA SER A 918 8.05 -12.81 -37.62
C SER A 918 7.18 -13.77 -38.45
N PRO A 919 7.78 -14.62 -39.30
CA PRO A 919 7.03 -15.56 -40.13
C PRO A 919 6.40 -16.66 -39.26
N THR A 920 5.09 -16.59 -39.04
CA THR A 920 4.31 -17.70 -38.50
C THR A 920 4.31 -18.85 -39.50
N VAL A 921 4.68 -20.05 -39.06
CA VAL A 921 4.42 -21.30 -39.80
C VAL A 921 2.91 -21.38 -40.10
N PRO A 922 2.49 -21.76 -41.31
CA PRO A 922 1.07 -21.88 -41.63
C PRO A 922 0.42 -22.95 -40.76
N LEU A 923 -0.47 -22.53 -39.86
CA LEU A 923 -1.30 -23.40 -39.05
C LEU A 923 -2.20 -24.28 -39.93
N ASN A 924 -2.55 -25.46 -39.42
CA ASN A 924 -3.53 -26.33 -40.06
C ASN A 924 -4.89 -25.63 -40.17
N VAL A 925 -5.65 -25.90 -41.23
CA VAL A 925 -6.97 -25.29 -41.48
C VAL A 925 -7.97 -25.62 -40.37
N ALA A 926 -7.83 -26.78 -39.71
CA ALA A 926 -8.62 -27.13 -38.54
C ALA A 926 -8.28 -26.23 -37.33
N ASP A 927 -6.99 -26.08 -37.03
CA ASP A 927 -6.49 -25.27 -35.91
C ASP A 927 -6.80 -23.79 -36.10
N GLN A 928 -6.72 -23.27 -37.32
CA GLN A 928 -7.12 -21.89 -37.62
C GLN A 928 -8.62 -21.67 -37.43
N ARG A 929 -9.49 -22.60 -37.86
CA ARG A 929 -10.94 -22.53 -37.57
C ARG A 929 -11.24 -22.58 -36.08
N LEU A 930 -10.52 -23.41 -35.33
CA LEU A 930 -10.64 -23.51 -33.88
C LEU A 930 -10.21 -22.22 -33.17
N LEU A 931 -9.13 -21.57 -33.63
CA LEU A 931 -8.72 -20.24 -33.15
C LEU A 931 -9.78 -19.18 -33.45
N ASP A 932 -10.30 -19.11 -34.68
CA ASP A 932 -11.33 -18.14 -35.08
C ASP A 932 -12.64 -18.35 -34.28
N ALA A 933 -13.10 -19.61 -34.18
CA ALA A 933 -14.24 -20.00 -33.35
C ALA A 933 -14.02 -19.67 -31.86
N SER A 934 -12.78 -19.72 -31.36
CA SER A 934 -12.50 -19.35 -29.98
C SER A 934 -12.64 -17.85 -29.71
N GLN A 935 -12.32 -17.01 -30.70
CA GLN A 935 -12.33 -15.55 -30.59
C GLN A 935 -13.68 -14.93 -30.99
N GLN A 936 -14.64 -15.71 -31.50
CA GLN A 936 -15.94 -15.21 -31.99
C GLN A 936 -16.67 -14.31 -30.98
N PHE A 937 -16.66 -14.66 -29.68
CA PHE A 937 -17.29 -13.89 -28.61
C PHE A 937 -16.46 -12.68 -28.14
N GLN A 938 -15.20 -12.56 -28.58
CA GLN A 938 -14.39 -11.36 -28.35
C GLN A 938 -14.88 -10.21 -29.25
N GLN A 939 -15.31 -10.52 -30.47
CA GLN A 939 -15.79 -9.56 -31.47
C GLN A 939 -17.21 -9.06 -31.16
N LYS A 940 -17.69 -8.05 -31.90
CA LYS A 940 -19.09 -7.59 -31.84
C LYS A 940 -19.93 -8.48 -32.77
N GLN A 941 -21.05 -9.00 -32.28
CA GLN A 941 -21.98 -9.75 -33.12
C GLN A 941 -22.69 -8.82 -34.11
N GLY A 942 -23.06 -9.38 -35.27
CA GLY A 942 -23.82 -8.68 -36.29
C GLY A 942 -25.32 -8.59 -35.97
N LYS A 943 -26.11 -8.16 -36.96
CA LYS A 943 -27.57 -8.35 -36.91
C LYS A 943 -27.86 -9.86 -36.97
N GLY A 944 -28.61 -10.38 -36.02
CA GLY A 944 -28.91 -11.81 -35.92
C GLY A 944 -29.87 -12.11 -34.77
N THR A 945 -29.97 -13.38 -34.37
CA THR A 945 -30.89 -13.81 -33.30
C THR A 945 -30.20 -14.59 -32.19
N ILE A 946 -30.78 -14.47 -30.99
CA ILE A 946 -30.55 -15.35 -29.85
C ILE A 946 -31.84 -16.16 -29.69
N ASP A 947 -31.75 -17.47 -29.87
CA ASP A 947 -32.92 -18.36 -29.88
C ASP A 947 -33.02 -19.09 -28.54
N VAL A 948 -34.15 -18.91 -27.83
CA VAL A 948 -34.35 -19.42 -26.47
C VAL A 948 -35.41 -20.52 -26.47
N TRP A 949 -34.96 -21.76 -26.33
CA TRP A 949 -35.76 -22.97 -26.33
C TRP A 949 -36.16 -23.34 -24.91
N TRP A 950 -37.24 -22.73 -24.41
CA TRP A 950 -37.77 -22.95 -23.07
C TRP A 950 -38.77 -24.12 -23.08
N LEU A 951 -38.25 -25.32 -22.85
CA LEU A 951 -39.00 -26.59 -22.94
C LEU A 951 -39.40 -27.18 -21.57
N PHE A 952 -38.80 -26.67 -20.50
CA PHE A 952 -39.05 -27.09 -19.12
C PHE A 952 -38.88 -25.87 -18.21
N ASP A 953 -39.75 -25.72 -17.21
CA ASP A 953 -39.53 -24.74 -16.15
C ASP A 953 -38.32 -25.15 -15.30
N ASP A 954 -37.34 -24.27 -15.24
CA ASP A 954 -36.07 -24.41 -14.50
C ASP A 954 -35.86 -23.27 -13.49
N GLY A 955 -36.94 -22.55 -13.14
CA GLY A 955 -36.91 -21.36 -12.29
C GLY A 955 -36.66 -20.05 -13.05
N GLY A 956 -36.40 -20.12 -14.36
CA GLY A 956 -36.24 -18.97 -15.26
C GLY A 956 -34.79 -18.62 -15.62
N LEU A 957 -33.80 -19.46 -15.27
CA LEU A 957 -32.40 -19.19 -15.59
C LEU A 957 -32.15 -19.20 -17.11
N THR A 958 -32.85 -20.10 -17.82
CA THR A 958 -32.97 -20.15 -19.28
C THR A 958 -33.36 -18.81 -19.93
N LEU A 959 -34.19 -17.98 -19.27
CA LEU A 959 -34.61 -16.65 -19.76
C LEU A 959 -33.67 -15.53 -19.28
N LEU A 960 -33.15 -15.64 -18.06
CA LEU A 960 -32.29 -14.61 -17.45
C LEU A 960 -30.94 -14.48 -18.19
N ILE A 961 -30.32 -15.59 -18.59
CA ILE A 961 -29.03 -15.59 -19.31
C ILE A 961 -29.10 -14.79 -20.64
N PRO A 962 -29.99 -15.10 -21.61
CA PRO A 962 -30.05 -14.38 -22.89
C PRO A 962 -30.43 -12.91 -22.71
N TYR A 963 -31.29 -12.57 -21.75
CA TYR A 963 -31.60 -11.17 -21.39
C TYR A 963 -30.34 -10.41 -20.91
N LEU A 964 -29.52 -11.02 -20.04
CA LEU A 964 -28.27 -10.41 -19.57
C LEU A 964 -27.21 -10.28 -20.68
N ILE A 965 -27.21 -11.17 -21.67
CA ILE A 965 -26.33 -11.12 -22.85
C ILE A 965 -26.76 -9.98 -23.80
N ALA A 966 -28.03 -9.94 -24.21
CA ALA A 966 -28.57 -8.96 -25.18
C ALA A 966 -28.36 -7.50 -24.72
N ASN A 967 -28.46 -7.25 -23.41
CA ASN A 967 -28.20 -5.94 -22.80
C ASN A 967 -26.75 -5.44 -22.92
N LYS A 968 -25.79 -6.22 -23.44
CA LYS A 968 -24.39 -5.78 -23.60
C LYS A 968 -24.11 -5.23 -25.01
N LYS A 969 -23.21 -4.25 -25.11
CA LYS A 969 -22.76 -3.58 -26.36
C LYS A 969 -22.35 -4.54 -27.51
N LYS A 970 -21.92 -5.78 -27.20
CA LYS A 970 -21.57 -6.81 -28.19
C LYS A 970 -22.77 -7.48 -28.88
N TRP A 971 -23.93 -7.50 -28.23
CA TRP A 971 -25.13 -8.27 -28.62
C TRP A 971 -26.37 -7.39 -28.80
N LYS A 972 -26.25 -6.06 -28.66
CA LYS A 972 -27.37 -5.10 -28.74
C LYS A 972 -28.18 -5.19 -30.05
N ASP A 973 -27.57 -5.63 -31.14
CA ASP A 973 -28.23 -5.74 -32.45
C ASP A 973 -28.84 -7.14 -32.70
N CYS A 974 -28.75 -8.04 -31.71
CA CYS A 974 -29.31 -9.39 -31.76
C CYS A 974 -30.71 -9.41 -31.13
N LYS A 975 -31.70 -10.02 -31.81
CA LYS A 975 -33.08 -10.13 -31.31
C LYS A 975 -33.32 -11.46 -30.59
N ILE A 976 -34.07 -11.45 -29.50
CA ILE A 976 -34.46 -12.67 -28.78
C ILE A 976 -35.71 -13.29 -29.45
N ARG A 977 -35.62 -14.54 -29.89
CA ARG A 977 -36.76 -15.39 -30.30
C ARG A 977 -37.00 -16.45 -29.23
N VAL A 978 -38.26 -16.70 -28.87
CA VAL A 978 -38.60 -17.69 -27.83
C VAL A 978 -39.38 -18.86 -28.43
N PHE A 979 -38.85 -20.07 -28.28
CA PHE A 979 -39.46 -21.32 -28.71
C PHE A 979 -39.94 -22.09 -27.48
N ILE A 980 -41.22 -22.47 -27.46
CA ILE A 980 -41.83 -23.19 -26.34
C ILE A 980 -42.51 -24.48 -26.80
N GLY A 981 -42.50 -25.51 -25.96
CA GLY A 981 -43.30 -26.71 -26.18
C GLY A 981 -44.75 -26.48 -25.75
N GLY A 982 -45.71 -26.66 -26.65
CA GLY A 982 -47.15 -26.48 -26.37
C GLY A 982 -48.00 -27.67 -26.82
N LYS A 983 -49.31 -27.59 -26.60
CA LYS A 983 -50.24 -28.60 -27.14
C LYS A 983 -50.79 -28.12 -28.48
N ILE A 984 -50.74 -28.99 -29.51
CA ILE A 984 -51.17 -28.65 -30.87
C ILE A 984 -52.60 -28.06 -30.91
N ASN A 985 -53.50 -28.54 -30.04
CA ASN A 985 -54.88 -28.05 -29.90
C ASN A 985 -55.03 -26.66 -29.23
N ARG A 986 -53.96 -26.05 -28.71
CA ARG A 986 -54.00 -24.81 -27.89
C ARG A 986 -52.89 -23.79 -28.17
N ILE A 987 -52.12 -23.98 -29.24
CA ILE A 987 -50.95 -23.14 -29.62
C ILE A 987 -51.16 -21.62 -29.44
N ASP A 988 -52.33 -21.10 -29.82
CA ASP A 988 -52.63 -19.66 -29.75
C ASP A 988 -52.90 -19.14 -28.33
N HIS A 989 -53.38 -20.00 -27.43
CA HIS A 989 -53.54 -19.68 -26.01
C HIS A 989 -52.18 -19.69 -25.32
N ASP A 990 -51.41 -20.76 -25.53
CA ASP A 990 -50.07 -20.96 -24.96
C ASP A 990 -49.14 -19.80 -25.38
N ARG A 991 -49.20 -19.36 -26.65
CA ARG A 991 -48.48 -18.19 -27.19
C ARG A 991 -48.82 -16.88 -26.49
N ARG A 992 -50.12 -16.59 -26.27
CA ARG A 992 -50.56 -15.35 -25.58
C ARG A 992 -50.23 -15.37 -24.08
N ALA A 993 -50.34 -16.53 -23.43
CA ALA A 993 -49.93 -16.70 -22.05
C ALA A 993 -48.42 -16.42 -21.89
N MET A 994 -47.59 -16.94 -22.80
CA MET A 994 -46.15 -16.70 -22.81
C MET A 994 -45.79 -15.24 -23.08
N ALA A 995 -46.41 -14.60 -24.07
CA ALA A 995 -46.24 -13.17 -24.33
C ALA A 995 -46.57 -12.31 -23.09
N THR A 996 -47.66 -12.65 -22.40
CA THR A 996 -48.06 -11.98 -21.16
C THR A 996 -47.01 -12.17 -20.06
N LEU A 997 -46.47 -13.38 -19.89
CA LEU A 997 -45.45 -13.68 -18.89
C LEU A 997 -44.13 -12.93 -19.15
N LEU A 998 -43.63 -12.96 -20.39
CA LEU A 998 -42.41 -12.24 -20.78
C LEU A 998 -42.55 -10.71 -20.63
N SER A 999 -43.73 -10.16 -20.94
CA SER A 999 -44.02 -8.73 -20.71
C SER A 999 -44.00 -8.36 -19.22
N LYS A 1000 -44.49 -9.24 -18.33
CA LYS A 1000 -44.40 -9.05 -16.87
C LYS A 1000 -42.97 -9.10 -16.36
N PHE A 1001 -42.11 -9.92 -16.96
CA PHE A 1001 -40.67 -9.95 -16.67
C PHE A 1001 -39.88 -8.82 -17.36
N ARG A 1002 -40.53 -8.00 -18.21
CA ARG A 1002 -39.90 -6.92 -19.01
C ARG A 1002 -38.75 -7.42 -19.89
N ILE A 1003 -38.90 -8.61 -20.46
CA ILE A 1003 -37.96 -9.17 -21.44
C ILE A 1003 -38.49 -8.86 -22.84
N ASP A 1004 -37.81 -7.98 -23.56
CA ASP A 1004 -38.13 -7.68 -24.96
C ASP A 1004 -37.80 -8.90 -25.85
N PHE A 1005 -38.82 -9.41 -26.54
CA PHE A 1005 -38.72 -10.50 -27.52
C PHE A 1005 -39.21 -10.03 -28.89
N SER A 1006 -38.72 -10.66 -29.97
CA SER A 1006 -39.19 -10.34 -31.33
C SER A 1006 -40.25 -11.29 -31.87
N ASP A 1007 -40.29 -12.54 -31.39
CA ASP A 1007 -41.29 -13.53 -31.80
C ASP A 1007 -41.40 -14.67 -30.76
N ILE A 1008 -42.54 -15.37 -30.75
CA ILE A 1008 -42.81 -16.54 -29.90
C ILE A 1008 -43.43 -17.67 -30.73
N THR A 1009 -42.65 -18.74 -30.92
CA THR A 1009 -43.04 -19.94 -31.67
C THR A 1009 -43.45 -21.06 -30.71
N VAL A 1010 -44.61 -21.68 -30.97
CA VAL A 1010 -45.12 -22.81 -30.17
C VAL A 1010 -45.00 -24.10 -30.98
N LEU A 1011 -44.20 -25.04 -30.47
CA LEU A 1011 -43.91 -26.32 -31.11
C LEU A 1011 -44.83 -27.41 -30.53
N GLY A 1012 -45.63 -28.04 -31.39
CA GLY A 1012 -46.64 -29.06 -31.00
C GLY A 1012 -46.24 -30.50 -31.31
N ASP A 1013 -45.13 -30.68 -32.03
CA ASP A 1013 -44.69 -31.89 -32.71
C ASP A 1013 -43.38 -32.47 -32.15
N ILE A 1014 -42.91 -31.94 -31.00
CA ILE A 1014 -41.73 -32.40 -30.25
C ILE A 1014 -41.77 -33.92 -29.94
N ASN A 1015 -42.97 -34.50 -29.85
CA ASN A 1015 -43.20 -35.90 -29.49
C ASN A 1015 -43.56 -36.80 -30.70
N THR A 1016 -43.48 -36.30 -31.95
CA THR A 1016 -43.64 -37.17 -33.12
C THR A 1016 -42.42 -38.08 -33.28
N LYS A 1017 -42.60 -39.23 -33.96
CA LYS A 1017 -41.48 -40.13 -34.27
C LYS A 1017 -40.44 -39.39 -35.15
N PRO A 1018 -39.15 -39.38 -34.80
CA PRO A 1018 -38.11 -38.78 -35.64
C PRO A 1018 -37.85 -39.58 -36.92
N LYS A 1019 -37.06 -39.00 -37.84
CA LYS A 1019 -36.67 -39.59 -39.12
C LYS A 1019 -35.85 -40.86 -38.93
N SER A 1020 -36.07 -41.85 -39.79
CA SER A 1020 -35.34 -43.14 -39.78
C SER A 1020 -33.82 -42.97 -39.76
N GLU A 1021 -33.30 -42.01 -40.53
CA GLU A 1021 -31.87 -41.65 -40.59
C GLU A 1021 -31.30 -41.31 -39.20
N GLY A 1022 -32.02 -40.49 -38.42
CA GLY A 1022 -31.62 -40.09 -37.07
C GLY A 1022 -31.69 -41.24 -36.06
N LEU A 1023 -32.63 -42.19 -36.22
CA LEU A 1023 -32.62 -43.42 -35.43
C LEU A 1023 -31.40 -44.30 -35.76
N THR A 1024 -31.05 -44.44 -37.05
CA THR A 1024 -29.89 -45.25 -37.45
C THR A 1024 -28.56 -44.66 -36.99
N GLU A 1025 -28.38 -43.33 -37.07
CA GLU A 1025 -27.18 -42.67 -36.50
C GLU A 1025 -27.09 -42.86 -34.99
N PHE A 1026 -28.20 -42.75 -34.26
CA PHE A 1026 -28.20 -42.91 -32.80
C PHE A 1026 -27.93 -44.37 -32.39
N ALA A 1027 -28.50 -45.34 -33.09
CA ALA A 1027 -28.24 -46.77 -32.84
C ALA A 1027 -26.74 -47.09 -33.00
N GLN A 1028 -26.12 -46.64 -34.10
CA GLN A 1028 -24.68 -46.81 -34.34
C GLN A 1028 -23.82 -46.08 -33.29
N MET A 1029 -24.26 -44.92 -32.78
CA MET A 1029 -23.55 -44.18 -31.73
C MET A 1029 -23.49 -44.92 -30.39
N ILE A 1030 -24.53 -45.69 -30.03
CA ILE A 1030 -24.61 -46.38 -28.73
C ILE A 1030 -24.16 -47.85 -28.77
N GLU A 1031 -23.99 -48.43 -29.97
CA GLU A 1031 -23.71 -49.86 -30.17
C GLU A 1031 -22.47 -50.36 -29.40
N GLN A 1032 -21.39 -49.56 -29.36
CA GLN A 1032 -20.14 -49.88 -28.64
C GLN A 1032 -20.25 -49.83 -27.10
N TYR A 1033 -21.34 -49.27 -26.57
CA TYR A 1033 -21.55 -49.06 -25.14
C TYR A 1033 -22.67 -49.95 -24.57
N LYS A 1034 -23.31 -50.77 -25.40
CA LYS A 1034 -24.45 -51.61 -25.01
C LYS A 1034 -24.02 -52.88 -24.29
N LEU A 1035 -24.57 -53.12 -23.10
CA LEU A 1035 -24.50 -54.42 -22.43
C LEU A 1035 -25.62 -55.29 -22.99
N ARG A 1036 -25.29 -56.37 -23.68
CA ARG A 1036 -26.27 -57.31 -24.24
C ARG A 1036 -26.77 -58.26 -23.16
N GLU A 1037 -27.69 -57.78 -22.34
CA GLU A 1037 -28.17 -58.51 -21.16
C GLU A 1037 -28.84 -59.84 -21.55
N ASP A 1038 -29.63 -59.85 -22.62
CA ASP A 1038 -30.32 -61.05 -23.13
C ASP A 1038 -29.37 -62.14 -23.69
N ASP A 1039 -28.12 -61.78 -24.03
CA ASP A 1039 -27.08 -62.70 -24.54
C ASP A 1039 -26.27 -63.36 -23.39
N MET A 1040 -26.54 -63.05 -22.11
CA MET A 1040 -25.69 -63.39 -20.96
C MET A 1040 -26.41 -64.04 -19.78
N GLU A 1041 -25.67 -64.79 -18.95
CA GLU A 1041 -26.17 -65.32 -17.67
C GLU A 1041 -26.38 -64.19 -16.65
N GLN A 1042 -27.49 -64.23 -15.90
CA GLN A 1042 -27.93 -63.16 -15.00
C GLN A 1042 -26.84 -62.71 -13.99
N GLU A 1043 -26.13 -63.66 -13.38
CA GLU A 1043 -25.05 -63.38 -12.42
C GLU A 1043 -23.84 -62.70 -13.09
N ALA A 1044 -23.49 -63.11 -14.31
CA ALA A 1044 -22.44 -62.48 -15.10
C ALA A 1044 -22.83 -61.07 -15.57
N ALA A 1045 -24.10 -60.87 -15.93
CA ALA A 1045 -24.64 -59.56 -16.29
C ALA A 1045 -24.67 -58.60 -15.09
N GLU A 1046 -25.09 -59.06 -13.90
CA GLU A 1046 -25.07 -58.24 -12.67
C GLU A 1046 -23.65 -57.92 -12.22
N LYS A 1047 -22.72 -58.87 -12.32
CA LYS A 1047 -21.30 -58.62 -12.07
C LYS A 1047 -20.73 -57.55 -13.02
N LEU A 1048 -20.98 -57.65 -14.33
CA LEU A 1048 -20.54 -56.65 -15.31
C LEU A 1048 -21.20 -55.28 -15.12
N LYS A 1049 -22.45 -55.21 -14.64
CA LYS A 1049 -23.09 -53.95 -14.23
C LYS A 1049 -22.40 -53.30 -13.02
N SER A 1050 -21.87 -54.11 -12.10
CA SER A 1050 -21.08 -53.64 -10.96
C SER A 1050 -19.65 -53.25 -11.32
N GLU A 1051 -19.06 -53.83 -12.36
CA GLU A 1051 -17.70 -53.54 -12.84
C GLU A 1051 -17.65 -52.39 -13.86
N GLU A 1052 -18.69 -52.25 -14.71
CA GLU A 1052 -18.80 -51.22 -15.75
C GLU A 1052 -20.18 -50.49 -15.75
N PRO A 1053 -20.49 -49.66 -14.74
CA PRO A 1053 -21.78 -48.96 -14.63
C PRO A 1053 -22.06 -47.91 -15.73
N TRP A 1054 -21.09 -47.64 -16.62
CA TRP A 1054 -21.24 -46.80 -17.80
C TRP A 1054 -21.81 -47.54 -19.02
N ARG A 1055 -22.01 -48.86 -18.98
CA ARG A 1055 -22.66 -49.59 -20.09
C ARG A 1055 -24.16 -49.31 -20.09
N ILE A 1056 -24.79 -49.47 -21.25
CA ILE A 1056 -26.22 -49.20 -21.47
C ILE A 1056 -26.96 -50.53 -21.50
N THR A 1057 -27.87 -50.77 -20.57
CA THR A 1057 -28.67 -52.00 -20.56
C THR A 1057 -29.81 -51.95 -21.59
N ASP A 1058 -30.25 -53.12 -22.05
CA ASP A 1058 -31.40 -53.24 -22.95
C ASP A 1058 -32.70 -52.71 -22.33
N ASN A 1059 -32.90 -53.00 -21.03
CA ASN A 1059 -34.05 -52.52 -20.25
C ASN A 1059 -34.10 -50.98 -20.18
N GLU A 1060 -32.98 -50.29 -19.95
CA GLU A 1060 -32.93 -48.82 -20.03
C GLU A 1060 -33.28 -48.29 -21.43
N LEU A 1061 -32.78 -48.95 -22.48
CA LEU A 1061 -32.98 -48.51 -23.85
C LEU A 1061 -34.45 -48.65 -24.29
N GLU A 1062 -35.13 -49.71 -23.84
CA GLU A 1062 -36.58 -49.91 -23.94
C GLU A 1062 -37.35 -48.84 -23.13
N LEU A 1063 -37.04 -48.69 -21.84
CA LEU A 1063 -37.74 -47.80 -20.91
C LEU A 1063 -37.67 -46.33 -21.33
N TYR A 1064 -36.51 -45.88 -21.83
CA TYR A 1064 -36.29 -44.49 -22.26
C TYR A 1064 -36.37 -44.26 -23.77
N LYS A 1065 -36.82 -45.25 -24.56
CA LYS A 1065 -37.01 -45.19 -26.02
C LYS A 1065 -37.74 -43.93 -26.49
N ALA A 1066 -38.81 -43.55 -25.80
CA ALA A 1066 -39.56 -42.31 -26.07
C ALA A 1066 -38.76 -41.02 -25.80
N LYS A 1067 -37.88 -41.02 -24.79
CA LYS A 1067 -37.01 -39.90 -24.42
C LYS A 1067 -35.84 -39.74 -25.40
N SER A 1068 -35.25 -40.85 -25.85
CA SER A 1068 -34.26 -40.89 -26.94
C SER A 1068 -34.86 -40.32 -28.24
N ASN A 1069 -36.02 -40.83 -28.66
CA ASN A 1069 -36.76 -40.33 -29.82
C ASN A 1069 -37.01 -38.81 -29.74
N ARG A 1070 -37.38 -38.30 -28.55
CA ARG A 1070 -37.58 -36.86 -28.34
C ARG A 1070 -36.28 -36.04 -28.49
N GLN A 1071 -35.11 -36.54 -28.09
CA GLN A 1071 -33.86 -35.78 -28.29
C GLN A 1071 -33.49 -35.68 -29.78
N ILE A 1072 -33.65 -36.79 -30.52
CA ILE A 1072 -33.42 -36.82 -31.97
C ILE A 1072 -34.39 -35.85 -32.68
N ARG A 1073 -35.70 -35.91 -32.35
CA ARG A 1073 -36.71 -34.98 -32.91
C ARG A 1073 -36.45 -33.52 -32.55
N LEU A 1074 -35.90 -33.24 -31.36
CA LEU A 1074 -35.49 -31.89 -30.98
C LEU A 1074 -34.30 -31.38 -31.79
N ASN A 1075 -33.30 -32.21 -32.12
CA ASN A 1075 -32.21 -31.79 -33.03
C ASN A 1075 -32.73 -31.49 -34.44
N GLU A 1076 -33.65 -32.32 -34.97
CA GLU A 1076 -34.31 -32.03 -36.26
C GLU A 1076 -34.94 -30.62 -36.27
N LEU A 1077 -35.68 -30.26 -35.22
CA LEU A 1077 -36.35 -28.96 -35.09
C LEU A 1077 -35.37 -27.80 -34.81
N LEU A 1078 -34.27 -28.04 -34.08
CA LEU A 1078 -33.20 -27.06 -33.87
C LEU A 1078 -32.48 -26.73 -35.19
N LYS A 1079 -32.21 -27.75 -36.01
CA LYS A 1079 -31.66 -27.59 -37.36
C LYS A 1079 -32.64 -26.87 -38.29
N GLU A 1080 -33.94 -27.11 -38.16
CA GLU A 1080 -34.98 -26.46 -38.97
C GLU A 1080 -35.12 -24.96 -38.65
N HIS A 1081 -35.21 -24.57 -37.36
CA HIS A 1081 -35.53 -23.19 -36.97
C HIS A 1081 -34.34 -22.31 -36.56
N SER A 1082 -33.24 -22.90 -36.08
CA SER A 1082 -32.14 -22.18 -35.42
C SER A 1082 -30.77 -22.30 -36.11
N SER A 1083 -30.68 -22.90 -37.30
CA SER A 1083 -29.42 -23.05 -38.05
C SER A 1083 -28.66 -21.75 -38.36
N THR A 1084 -29.29 -20.58 -38.26
CA THR A 1084 -28.71 -19.25 -38.52
C THR A 1084 -28.57 -18.36 -37.27
N ALA A 1085 -28.85 -18.89 -36.07
CA ALA A 1085 -28.75 -18.14 -34.82
C ALA A 1085 -27.28 -17.89 -34.39
N ASN A 1086 -27.02 -16.76 -33.72
CA ASN A 1086 -25.71 -16.45 -33.13
C ASN A 1086 -25.46 -17.19 -31.80
N LEU A 1087 -26.54 -17.53 -31.10
CA LEU A 1087 -26.53 -18.29 -29.85
C LEU A 1087 -27.87 -18.99 -29.68
N ILE A 1088 -27.83 -20.28 -29.36
CA ILE A 1088 -29.01 -21.06 -28.95
C ILE A 1088 -28.91 -21.29 -27.45
N VAL A 1089 -29.95 -20.92 -26.69
CA VAL A 1089 -30.07 -21.19 -25.25
C VAL A 1089 -31.20 -22.20 -25.06
N MET A 1090 -30.94 -23.36 -24.46
CA MET A 1090 -31.93 -24.45 -24.41
C MET A 1090 -32.04 -25.08 -23.03
N SER A 1091 -33.28 -25.39 -22.60
CA SER A 1091 -33.52 -26.20 -21.40
C SER A 1091 -32.89 -27.60 -21.53
N MET A 1092 -31.87 -27.89 -20.74
CA MET A 1092 -31.17 -29.17 -20.72
C MET A 1092 -32.13 -30.31 -20.26
N PRO A 1093 -32.13 -31.48 -20.93
CA PRO A 1093 -32.82 -32.67 -20.45
C PRO A 1093 -32.09 -33.23 -19.21
N LEU A 1094 -32.83 -33.56 -18.15
CA LEU A 1094 -32.27 -34.16 -16.93
C LEU A 1094 -32.38 -35.70 -16.96
N ALA A 1095 -31.34 -36.39 -16.50
CA ALA A 1095 -31.37 -37.81 -16.14
C ALA A 1095 -31.42 -37.99 -14.61
N ARG A 1096 -31.90 -39.15 -14.14
CA ARG A 1096 -31.81 -39.53 -12.72
C ARG A 1096 -30.55 -40.39 -12.52
N LYS A 1097 -29.68 -39.97 -11.59
CA LYS A 1097 -28.47 -40.68 -11.15
C LYS A 1097 -28.83 -42.15 -10.81
N GLY A 1098 -28.07 -43.12 -11.31
CA GLY A 1098 -28.29 -44.55 -11.08
C GLY A 1098 -29.51 -45.19 -11.78
N ALA A 1099 -30.37 -44.41 -12.43
CA ALA A 1099 -31.52 -44.92 -13.20
C ALA A 1099 -31.41 -44.63 -14.71
N VAL A 1100 -30.28 -44.07 -15.15
CA VAL A 1100 -29.85 -43.88 -16.54
C VAL A 1100 -28.33 -43.95 -16.53
N SER A 1101 -27.76 -44.79 -17.41
CA SER A 1101 -26.32 -44.94 -17.61
C SER A 1101 -25.66 -43.66 -18.15
N SER A 1102 -24.43 -43.39 -17.68
CA SER A 1102 -23.65 -42.21 -18.06
C SER A 1102 -23.43 -42.09 -19.58
N ALA A 1103 -23.20 -43.20 -20.28
CA ALA A 1103 -23.03 -43.20 -21.73
C ALA A 1103 -24.34 -42.86 -22.48
N LEU A 1104 -25.48 -43.40 -22.03
CA LEU A 1104 -26.79 -43.08 -22.62
C LEU A 1104 -27.15 -41.60 -22.44
N TYR A 1105 -26.84 -41.03 -21.26
CA TYR A 1105 -27.06 -39.61 -21.01
C TYR A 1105 -26.14 -38.72 -21.83
N MET A 1106 -24.84 -39.04 -21.95
CA MET A 1106 -23.92 -38.30 -22.81
C MET A 1106 -24.34 -38.38 -24.29
N ALA A 1107 -24.80 -39.55 -24.77
CA ALA A 1107 -25.30 -39.72 -26.12
C ALA A 1107 -26.57 -38.88 -26.40
N TRP A 1108 -27.47 -38.71 -25.41
CA TRP A 1108 -28.59 -37.76 -25.52
C TRP A 1108 -28.11 -36.31 -25.64
N LEU A 1109 -27.08 -35.90 -24.90
CA LEU A 1109 -26.56 -34.53 -24.96
C LEU A 1109 -25.79 -34.26 -26.27
N ASP A 1110 -25.03 -35.24 -26.77
CA ASP A 1110 -24.37 -35.15 -28.09
C ASP A 1110 -25.42 -35.08 -29.21
N THR A 1111 -26.34 -36.05 -29.28
CA THR A 1111 -27.38 -36.07 -30.33
C THR A 1111 -28.28 -34.85 -30.32
N LEU A 1112 -28.59 -34.26 -29.16
CA LEU A 1112 -29.37 -33.02 -29.07
C LEU A 1112 -28.63 -31.80 -29.65
N SER A 1113 -27.31 -31.76 -29.54
CA SER A 1113 -26.48 -30.57 -29.86
C SER A 1113 -25.59 -30.73 -31.10
N LYS A 1114 -25.68 -31.85 -31.81
CA LYS A 1114 -24.87 -32.21 -33.00
C LYS A 1114 -25.12 -31.26 -34.18
N ASP A 1115 -24.03 -30.72 -34.74
CA ASP A 1115 -23.94 -29.82 -35.92
C ASP A 1115 -24.59 -28.41 -35.79
N LEU A 1116 -25.08 -28.01 -34.62
CA LEU A 1116 -25.73 -26.71 -34.42
C LEU A 1116 -24.73 -25.53 -34.38
N PRO A 1117 -25.20 -24.27 -34.54
CA PRO A 1117 -24.46 -23.07 -34.08
C PRO A 1117 -24.15 -23.13 -32.57
N PRO A 1118 -23.40 -22.16 -32.01
CA PRO A 1118 -23.06 -22.14 -30.59
C PRO A 1118 -24.28 -22.33 -29.69
N ILE A 1119 -24.28 -23.45 -28.94
CA ILE A 1119 -25.42 -23.88 -28.13
C ILE A 1119 -25.04 -23.96 -26.65
N LEU A 1120 -25.91 -23.42 -25.82
CA LEU A 1120 -25.75 -23.25 -24.39
C LEU A 1120 -26.93 -23.96 -23.70
N LEU A 1121 -26.65 -25.18 -23.22
CA LEU A 1121 -27.61 -26.01 -22.50
C LEU A 1121 -27.68 -25.50 -21.05
N VAL A 1122 -28.88 -25.11 -20.58
CA VAL A 1122 -29.11 -24.53 -19.24
C VAL A 1122 -30.03 -25.43 -18.42
N ARG A 1123 -29.70 -25.61 -17.15
CA ARG A 1123 -30.65 -26.05 -16.12
C ARG A 1123 -30.46 -25.23 -14.85
N GLY A 1124 -31.42 -24.37 -14.53
CA GLY A 1124 -31.50 -23.74 -13.21
C GLY A 1124 -31.79 -24.75 -12.09
N ASN A 1125 -31.53 -24.34 -10.84
CA ASN A 1125 -31.65 -25.18 -9.64
C ASN A 1125 -33.10 -25.33 -9.11
N HIS A 1126 -34.10 -25.08 -9.95
CA HIS A 1126 -35.53 -25.06 -9.62
C HIS A 1126 -35.99 -24.03 -8.56
N GLN A 1127 -35.10 -23.16 -8.08
CA GLN A 1127 -35.49 -21.96 -7.33
C GLN A 1127 -35.86 -20.85 -8.33
N SER A 1128 -36.87 -20.03 -8.02
CA SER A 1128 -37.27 -18.92 -8.89
C SER A 1128 -36.18 -17.85 -8.94
N VAL A 1129 -35.58 -17.62 -10.11
CA VAL A 1129 -34.57 -16.56 -10.33
C VAL A 1129 -35.16 -15.29 -10.95
N LEU A 1130 -36.43 -15.33 -11.36
CA LEU A 1130 -37.22 -14.21 -11.85
C LEU A 1130 -38.47 -14.03 -10.99
N THR A 1131 -38.89 -12.78 -10.79
CA THR A 1131 -40.17 -12.42 -10.16
C THR A 1131 -40.75 -11.20 -10.85
N PHE A 1132 -42.08 -11.10 -10.88
CA PHE A 1132 -42.82 -9.93 -11.37
C PHE A 1132 -43.24 -8.96 -10.24
N TYR A 1133 -43.05 -9.36 -8.98
CA TYR A 1133 -43.21 -8.48 -7.81
C TYR A 1133 -41.91 -7.73 -7.56
N SER A 1134 -41.87 -6.45 -7.98
CA SER A 1134 -40.73 -5.52 -7.80
C SER A 1134 -40.50 -5.11 -6.36
#